data_AF-A0A8J1M3S8-F1
#
_entry.id   AF-A0A8J1M3S8-F1
#
_cell.length_a   1.000
_cell.length_b   1.000
_cell.length_c   1.000
_cell.angle_alpha   90.00
_cell.angle_beta   90.00
_cell.angle_gamma   90.00
#
_symmetry.space_group_name_H-M   'P 1'
#
loop_
_entity.id
_entity.type
_entity.pdbx_description
1 polymer ?
#
loop_
_entity_poly.entity_id
_entity_poly.type
_entity_poly.pdbx_seq_one_letter_code
_entity_poly.pdbx_strand_id
1 'polypeptide(L)'
;MRLSKLPAALGVQSGSKGFFPHYFNTAENQGYIGAMPSIKFYGADYMMPDEKAEFITWYEQNRYNKFNFQLELKKYCIQDVKILKEACACYRENIINITNKTVTKYNSNDEPEVNTYAIDPFEYTTLASVCMAMYRLKFLPENCIAILPPDNYNTKHKRFSTPAIQWLMYIAHKEGLAIQHALQGGEKKVGKYWLDGYAFDNGKHIAFEFQGCFYHGCRVCYCEDDFNRVTGTYFIQLNHKTQIKTNFLKTRGFEVRELWEHEWHAMLESDKDLQAFIQEKKFPQPLSPRDALYGGRTNAIKLYHKVAPGERIHYYDFTSLYPYVNKTKTYPIGHPTIIFENFKSFNSYFGIAKVKIYPPKDLFFPVLPVKMNGKLMFPLCYTCASTHQDMDCCHTDAERALTGTWCTVEIQKALDMGYKLGEIFEIWHFQSSTNNLFTDYIKIHLRDKQEASGYPSWCTDDEKKLMYVDDYLAKEGVLLRREHIAPNPAKRQIAKLFLNSLWGKFGQKSNLPTTSIVTNPDDLFKYAFLSQYEVSSLDFLDDDTAMVNWKYAKECQTLSRNTNIFIACFTTAYARLEFYNLLARLKERCLYHDTDSVIFVSKDGDWNPPLGDYLGELTSELPTDTYITEFVSGGPKTYGYKLSTGKTCLKLKASH
;
A
#
# COMPACT_ATOMS: atom_id res chain seq x y z
N MET A 1 -11.63 18.93 8.81
CA MET A 1 -12.92 19.49 9.31
C MET A 1 -12.66 20.91 9.81
N ARG A 2 -13.60 21.85 9.67
CA ARG A 2 -13.48 23.18 10.31
C ARG A 2 -13.56 23.04 11.83
N LEU A 3 -12.76 23.79 12.58
CA LEU A 3 -12.72 23.72 14.04
C LEU A 3 -14.11 23.96 14.68
N SER A 4 -14.91 24.87 14.11
CA SER A 4 -16.27 25.18 14.57
C SER A 4 -17.23 23.99 14.54
N LYS A 5 -16.95 22.94 13.74
CA LYS A 5 -17.79 21.74 13.64
C LYS A 5 -17.39 20.64 14.63
N LEU A 6 -16.23 20.76 15.30
CA LEU A 6 -15.74 19.73 16.23
C LEU A 6 -16.62 19.53 17.48
N PRO A 7 -17.17 20.58 18.12
CA PRO A 7 -18.02 20.38 19.30
C PRO A 7 -19.26 19.54 18.98
N ALA A 8 -20.01 19.92 17.93
CA ALA A 8 -21.18 19.16 17.46
C ALA A 8 -20.81 17.74 17.02
N ALA A 9 -19.67 17.59 16.35
CA ALA A 9 -19.12 16.30 15.93
C ALA A 9 -18.83 15.34 17.10
N LEU A 10 -18.28 15.85 18.19
CA LEU A 10 -17.82 15.05 19.32
C LEU A 10 -18.83 15.03 20.48
N GLY A 11 -19.94 15.77 20.36
CA GLY A 11 -20.96 15.89 21.41
C GLY A 11 -20.48 16.73 22.60
N VAL A 12 -19.52 17.64 22.38
CA VAL A 12 -18.95 18.48 23.43
C VAL A 12 -19.69 19.81 23.49
N GLN A 13 -20.04 20.26 24.69
CA GLN A 13 -20.69 21.57 24.93
C GLN A 13 -19.69 22.75 24.89
N SER A 14 -18.65 22.67 24.06
CA SER A 14 -17.77 23.82 23.83
C SER A 14 -18.59 24.87 23.09
N GLY A 15 -18.73 26.08 23.66
CA GLY A 15 -19.55 27.16 23.09
C GLY A 15 -19.36 27.36 21.57
N SER A 16 -20.43 27.75 20.89
CA SER A 16 -20.41 27.98 19.43
C SER A 16 -19.36 29.02 19.07
N LYS A 17 -18.49 28.68 18.11
CA LYS A 17 -17.57 29.64 17.50
C LYS A 17 -18.40 30.67 16.71
N GLY A 18 -18.55 31.87 17.26
CA GLY A 18 -19.25 32.97 16.59
C GLY A 18 -18.49 33.47 15.36
N PHE A 19 -19.04 34.46 14.68
CA PHE A 19 -18.42 35.07 13.51
C PHE A 19 -17.36 36.10 13.91
N PHE A 20 -16.16 35.99 13.33
CA PHE A 20 -15.04 36.89 13.61
C PHE A 20 -14.59 37.63 12.34
N PRO A 21 -14.33 38.95 12.40
CA PRO A 21 -13.95 39.74 11.23
C PRO A 21 -12.46 39.56 10.89
N HIS A 22 -12.11 38.46 10.22
CA HIS A 22 -10.72 38.10 9.90
C HIS A 22 -9.94 39.20 9.16
N TYR A 23 -10.57 39.92 8.23
CA TYR A 23 -9.91 40.99 7.47
C TYR A 23 -9.83 42.32 8.22
N PHE A 24 -10.43 42.41 9.42
CA PHE A 24 -10.33 43.58 10.28
C PHE A 24 -9.08 43.56 11.17
N ASN A 25 -8.41 42.40 11.27
CA ASN A 25 -7.18 42.23 12.05
C ASN A 25 -5.97 42.85 11.35
N THR A 26 -5.84 44.17 11.47
CA THR A 26 -4.70 44.95 10.96
C THR A 26 -4.02 45.73 12.10
N ALA A 27 -2.83 46.28 11.85
CA ALA A 27 -2.11 47.06 12.86
C ALA A 27 -2.91 48.31 13.29
N GLU A 28 -3.63 48.93 12.36
CA GLU A 28 -4.40 50.17 12.58
C GLU A 28 -5.63 49.94 13.45
N ASN A 29 -6.24 48.74 13.40
CA ASN A 29 -7.50 48.44 14.08
C ASN A 29 -7.32 47.84 15.48
N GLN A 30 -6.09 47.68 15.97
CA GLN A 30 -5.82 47.01 17.26
C GLN A 30 -6.45 47.73 18.46
N GLY A 31 -6.65 49.05 18.39
CA GLY A 31 -7.29 49.84 19.45
C GLY A 31 -8.80 50.05 19.26
N TYR A 32 -9.42 49.41 18.25
CA TYR A 32 -10.78 49.73 17.84
C TYR A 32 -11.83 49.36 18.89
N ILE A 33 -12.64 50.35 19.27
CA ILE A 33 -13.85 50.20 20.09
C ILE A 33 -14.96 51.02 19.43
N GLY A 34 -15.96 50.36 18.86
CA GLY A 34 -16.99 51.04 18.07
C GLY A 34 -18.17 50.14 17.70
N ALA A 35 -18.83 50.44 16.58
CA ALA A 35 -19.87 49.58 16.03
C ALA A 35 -19.25 48.29 15.44
N MET A 36 -20.08 47.30 15.12
CA MET A 36 -19.61 46.07 14.50
C MET A 36 -18.92 46.36 13.15
N PRO A 37 -17.78 45.74 12.83
CA PRO A 37 -17.13 45.89 11.52
C PRO A 37 -18.09 45.57 10.37
N SER A 38 -17.88 46.18 9.20
CA SER A 38 -18.69 45.88 8.02
C SER A 38 -18.61 44.41 7.61
N ILE A 39 -19.71 43.88 7.05
CA ILE A 39 -19.83 42.51 6.51
C ILE A 39 -18.61 42.09 5.66
N LYS A 40 -18.04 43.02 4.87
CA LYS A 40 -16.87 42.77 4.03
C LYS A 40 -15.67 42.21 4.80
N PHE A 41 -15.54 42.54 6.09
CA PHE A 41 -14.42 42.09 6.91
C PHE A 41 -14.54 40.66 7.45
N TYR A 42 -15.71 40.04 7.29
CA TYR A 42 -15.98 38.66 7.73
C TYR A 42 -15.79 37.62 6.61
N GLY A 43 -15.53 38.05 5.37
CA GLY A 43 -15.39 37.15 4.22
C GLY A 43 -16.69 36.47 3.80
N ALA A 44 -17.82 37.16 3.98
CA ALA A 44 -19.15 36.65 3.64
C ALA A 44 -19.34 36.22 2.18
N ASP A 45 -18.49 36.72 1.27
CA ASP A 45 -18.53 36.34 -0.16
C ASP A 45 -17.97 34.94 -0.43
N TYR A 46 -17.17 34.38 0.49
CA TYR A 46 -16.61 33.03 0.40
C TYR A 46 -17.38 32.00 1.24
N MET A 47 -18.46 32.42 1.91
CA MET A 47 -19.31 31.52 2.69
C MET A 47 -20.23 30.70 1.77
N MET A 48 -20.54 29.47 2.20
CA MET A 48 -21.55 28.65 1.52
C MET A 48 -22.95 29.29 1.69
N PRO A 49 -23.92 29.04 0.79
CA PRO A 49 -25.23 29.71 0.83
C PRO A 49 -25.93 29.67 2.20
N ASP A 50 -25.97 28.49 2.83
CA ASP A 50 -26.62 28.31 4.14
C ASP A 50 -25.88 29.06 5.27
N GLU A 51 -24.54 28.98 5.27
CA GLU A 51 -23.68 29.67 6.24
C GLU A 51 -23.78 31.19 6.08
N LYS A 52 -23.89 31.67 4.83
CA LYS A 52 -24.07 33.09 4.51
C LYS A 52 -25.43 33.60 5.03
N ALA A 53 -26.50 32.80 4.88
CA ALA A 53 -27.81 33.15 5.40
C ALA A 53 -27.82 33.24 6.94
N GLU A 54 -27.18 32.28 7.62
CA GLU A 54 -26.99 32.28 9.07
C GLU A 54 -26.18 33.52 9.52
N PHE A 55 -25.07 33.80 8.84
CA PHE A 55 -24.22 34.97 9.11
C PHE A 55 -24.97 36.29 8.96
N ILE A 56 -25.71 36.48 7.86
CA ILE A 56 -26.47 37.73 7.62
C ILE A 56 -27.50 37.95 8.72
N THR A 57 -28.22 36.88 9.10
CA THR A 57 -29.21 36.94 10.18
C THR A 57 -28.55 37.35 11.50
N TRP A 58 -27.43 36.72 11.85
CA TRP A 58 -26.65 37.08 13.05
C TRP A 58 -26.12 38.52 12.98
N TYR A 59 -25.61 38.95 11.83
CA TYR A 59 -25.02 40.27 11.66
C TYR A 59 -26.06 41.38 11.85
N GLU A 60 -27.23 41.25 11.22
CA GLU A 60 -28.32 42.22 11.35
C GLU A 60 -28.80 42.37 12.80
N GLN A 61 -28.82 41.26 13.56
CA GLN A 61 -29.16 41.27 14.98
C GLN A 61 -28.09 41.93 15.87
N ASN A 62 -26.82 41.95 15.44
CA ASN A 62 -25.69 42.37 16.27
C ASN A 62 -24.96 43.63 15.77
N ARG A 63 -25.34 44.20 14.62
CA ARG A 63 -24.60 45.30 13.96
C ARG A 63 -24.47 46.57 14.80
N TYR A 64 -25.43 46.81 15.69
CA TYR A 64 -25.45 47.98 16.58
C TYR A 64 -24.78 47.72 17.93
N ASN A 65 -24.33 46.50 18.20
CA ASN A 65 -23.64 46.17 19.43
C ASN A 65 -22.25 46.79 19.44
N LYS A 66 -21.79 47.18 20.63
CA LYS A 66 -20.44 47.70 20.83
C LYS A 66 -19.42 46.58 20.63
N PHE A 67 -18.55 46.75 19.66
CA PHE A 67 -17.47 45.83 19.32
C PHE A 67 -16.14 46.38 19.84
N ASN A 68 -15.48 45.59 20.70
CA ASN A 68 -14.11 45.85 21.15
C ASN A 68 -13.20 44.80 20.52
N PHE A 69 -12.32 45.23 19.62
CA PHE A 69 -11.55 44.30 18.81
C PHE A 69 -10.60 43.43 19.65
N GLN A 70 -9.90 43.99 20.64
CA GLN A 70 -8.97 43.20 21.46
C GLN A 70 -9.69 42.16 22.32
N LEU A 71 -10.85 42.50 22.87
CA LEU A 71 -11.65 41.57 23.67
C LEU A 71 -12.19 40.43 22.81
N GLU A 72 -12.72 40.73 21.63
CA GLU A 72 -13.23 39.70 20.72
C GLU A 72 -12.11 38.85 20.12
N LEU A 73 -10.96 39.45 19.78
CA LEU A 73 -9.77 38.70 19.31
C LEU A 73 -9.26 37.75 20.38
N LYS A 74 -9.12 38.23 21.63
CA LYS A 74 -8.72 37.40 22.77
C LYS A 74 -9.71 36.25 22.98
N LYS A 75 -11.01 36.55 22.96
CA LYS A 75 -12.08 35.55 23.11
C LYS A 75 -12.04 34.51 21.99
N TYR A 76 -11.86 34.94 20.74
CA TYR A 76 -11.72 34.07 19.57
C TYR A 76 -10.53 33.12 19.71
N CYS A 77 -9.34 33.63 20.04
CA CYS A 77 -8.14 32.81 20.22
C CYS A 77 -8.28 31.81 21.37
N ILE A 78 -8.86 32.24 22.51
CA ILE A 78 -9.13 31.35 23.65
C ILE A 78 -10.11 30.24 23.24
N GLN A 79 -11.17 30.58 22.50
CA GLN A 79 -12.17 29.61 22.08
C GLN A 79 -11.57 28.58 21.11
N ASP A 80 -10.68 28.99 20.21
CA ASP A 80 -10.00 28.07 19.28
C ASP A 80 -9.16 27.03 20.04
N VAL A 81 -8.38 27.47 21.02
CA VAL A 81 -7.57 26.56 21.85
C VAL A 81 -8.45 25.66 22.71
N LYS A 82 -9.53 26.20 23.31
CA LYS A 82 -10.47 25.41 24.13
C LYS A 82 -11.16 24.32 23.32
N ILE A 83 -11.74 24.66 22.17
CA ILE A 83 -12.41 23.69 21.29
C ILE A 83 -11.42 22.60 20.85
N LEU A 84 -10.20 22.98 20.45
CA LEU A 84 -9.20 22.01 20.04
C LEU A 84 -8.78 21.09 21.21
N LYS A 85 -8.54 21.65 22.39
CA LYS A 85 -8.17 20.89 23.59
C LYS A 85 -9.26 19.87 23.94
N GLU A 86 -10.51 20.29 24.01
CA GLU A 86 -11.64 19.42 24.36
C GLU A 86 -11.86 18.34 23.29
N ALA A 87 -11.74 18.70 22.01
CA ALA A 87 -11.81 17.73 20.91
C ALA A 87 -10.70 16.67 20.99
N CYS A 88 -9.46 17.09 21.27
CA CYS A 88 -8.33 16.19 21.46
C CYS A 88 -8.52 15.29 22.69
N ALA A 89 -9.01 15.82 23.81
CA ALA A 89 -9.31 15.04 25.01
C ALA A 89 -10.38 13.97 24.74
N CYS A 90 -11.50 14.35 24.12
CA CYS A 90 -12.55 13.43 23.74
C CYS A 90 -12.05 12.35 22.76
N TYR A 91 -11.24 12.73 21.76
CA TYR A 91 -10.63 11.76 20.85
C TYR A 91 -9.70 10.79 21.60
N ARG A 92 -8.83 11.29 22.49
CA ARG A 92 -7.92 10.48 23.31
C ARG A 92 -8.68 9.47 24.17
N GLU A 93 -9.70 9.94 24.90
CA GLU A 93 -10.53 9.12 25.77
C GLU A 93 -11.26 8.03 24.97
N ASN A 94 -11.83 8.38 23.81
CA ASN A 94 -12.49 7.40 22.94
C ASN A 94 -11.53 6.29 22.49
N ILE A 95 -10.31 6.63 22.06
CA ILE A 95 -9.33 5.63 21.63
C ILE A 95 -8.85 4.78 22.81
N ILE A 96 -8.57 5.38 23.97
CA ILE A 96 -8.21 4.65 25.19
C ILE A 96 -9.31 3.66 25.56
N ASN A 97 -10.57 4.10 25.57
CA ASN A 97 -11.72 3.26 25.92
C ASN A 97 -11.90 2.08 24.93
N ILE A 98 -11.77 2.33 23.63
CA ILE A 98 -11.89 1.28 22.60
C ILE A 98 -10.72 0.28 22.68
N THR A 99 -9.52 0.75 23.03
CA THR A 99 -8.29 -0.06 23.07
C THR A 99 -7.98 -0.68 24.42
N ASN A 100 -8.69 -0.31 25.48
CA ASN A 100 -8.47 -0.84 26.82
C ASN A 100 -8.50 -2.38 26.84
N LYS A 101 -7.46 -3.01 27.40
CA LYS A 101 -7.27 -4.45 27.49
C LYS A 101 -6.63 -4.81 28.82
N THR A 102 -7.37 -5.54 29.64
CA THR A 102 -6.85 -6.12 30.89
C THR A 102 -6.29 -7.51 30.62
N VAL A 103 -5.08 -7.76 31.11
CA VAL A 103 -4.35 -9.03 31.01
C VAL A 103 -3.88 -9.44 32.39
N THR A 104 -4.28 -10.63 32.83
CA THR A 104 -3.75 -11.24 34.04
C THR A 104 -2.54 -12.09 33.66
N LYS A 105 -1.38 -11.77 34.22
CA LYS A 105 -0.17 -12.60 34.16
C LYS A 105 0.09 -13.19 35.54
N TYR A 106 0.84 -14.27 35.63
CA TYR A 106 1.29 -14.82 36.91
C TYR A 106 2.76 -14.43 37.10
N ASN A 107 3.09 -13.88 38.27
CA ASN A 107 4.47 -13.53 38.60
C ASN A 107 5.29 -14.80 38.92
N SER A 108 6.58 -14.64 39.23
CA SER A 108 7.46 -15.76 39.60
C SER A 108 7.01 -16.53 40.85
N ASN A 109 6.08 -15.98 41.64
CA ASN A 109 5.51 -16.58 42.84
C ASN A 109 4.12 -17.20 42.59
N ASP A 110 3.70 -17.33 41.32
CA ASP A 110 2.37 -17.83 40.93
C ASP A 110 1.20 -16.95 41.42
N GLU A 111 1.45 -15.67 41.70
CA GLU A 111 0.42 -14.71 42.07
C GLU A 111 -0.09 -13.95 40.82
N PRO A 112 -1.41 -13.70 40.72
CA PRO A 112 -1.98 -13.00 39.59
C PRO A 112 -1.65 -11.49 39.62
N GLU A 113 -0.96 -11.02 38.59
CA GLU A 113 -0.68 -9.62 38.30
C GLU A 113 -1.62 -9.14 37.17
N VAL A 114 -2.57 -8.28 37.54
CA VAL A 114 -3.55 -7.73 36.60
C VAL A 114 -3.03 -6.43 36.02
N ASN A 115 -2.63 -6.46 34.75
CA ASN A 115 -2.14 -5.29 34.03
C ASN A 115 -3.18 -4.80 33.02
N THR A 116 -3.39 -3.48 32.95
CA THR A 116 -4.31 -2.87 32.00
C THR A 116 -3.54 -2.03 31.00
N TYR A 117 -3.74 -2.31 29.71
CA TYR A 117 -3.06 -1.64 28.60
C TYR A 117 -4.09 -0.90 27.73
N ALA A 118 -3.71 0.28 27.23
CA ALA A 118 -4.49 1.03 26.25
C ALA A 118 -3.53 1.78 25.32
N ILE A 119 -4.04 2.21 24.18
CA ILE A 119 -3.30 3.03 23.22
C ILE A 119 -3.64 4.50 23.45
N ASP A 120 -2.62 5.30 23.74
CA ASP A 120 -2.73 6.75 23.62
C ASP A 120 -2.49 7.15 22.15
N PRO A 121 -3.50 7.72 21.45
CA PRO A 121 -3.31 8.08 20.05
C PRO A 121 -2.26 9.16 19.82
N PHE A 122 -1.91 9.96 20.84
CA PHE A 122 -0.92 11.03 20.72
C PHE A 122 0.54 10.57 20.86
N GLU A 123 0.78 9.30 21.21
CA GLU A 123 2.10 8.68 21.09
C GLU A 123 2.49 8.36 19.63
N TYR A 124 1.55 8.50 18.70
CA TYR A 124 1.72 8.13 17.30
C TYR A 124 1.49 9.34 16.39
N THR A 125 2.46 9.62 15.51
CA THR A 125 2.39 10.77 14.58
C THR A 125 1.29 10.67 13.53
N THR A 126 0.81 9.45 13.22
CA THR A 126 -0.18 9.24 12.15
C THR A 126 -1.31 8.33 12.60
N LEU A 127 -2.51 8.59 12.07
CA LEU A 127 -3.67 7.74 12.30
C LEU A 127 -3.43 6.27 11.89
N ALA A 128 -2.73 6.04 10.79
CA ALA A 128 -2.40 4.68 10.35
C ALA A 128 -1.50 3.94 11.35
N SER A 129 -0.60 4.65 12.06
CA SER A 129 0.18 4.08 13.16
C SER A 129 -0.69 3.76 14.37
N VAL A 130 -1.65 4.63 14.72
CA VAL A 130 -2.66 4.33 15.78
C VAL A 130 -3.47 3.09 15.41
N CYS A 131 -3.92 2.98 14.16
CA CYS A 131 -4.66 1.81 13.66
C CYS A 131 -3.84 0.53 13.83
N MET A 132 -2.55 0.55 13.46
CA MET A 132 -1.65 -0.58 13.61
C MET A 132 -1.40 -0.95 15.09
N ALA A 133 -1.22 0.04 15.96
CA ALA A 133 -1.03 -0.19 17.39
C ALA A 133 -2.28 -0.82 18.02
N MET A 134 -3.46 -0.27 17.73
CA MET A 134 -4.76 -0.84 18.11
C MET A 134 -4.92 -2.26 17.59
N TYR A 135 -4.63 -2.48 16.29
CA TYR A 135 -4.71 -3.79 15.65
C TYR A 135 -3.85 -4.83 16.37
N ARG A 136 -2.59 -4.48 16.65
CA ARG A 136 -1.64 -5.36 17.36
C ARG A 136 -2.04 -5.65 18.81
N LEU A 137 -2.57 -4.66 19.53
CA LEU A 137 -2.95 -4.83 20.93
C LEU A 137 -4.20 -5.72 21.09
N LYS A 138 -5.20 -5.51 20.25
CA LYS A 138 -6.56 -6.05 20.45
C LYS A 138 -6.93 -7.21 19.53
N PHE A 139 -6.38 -7.28 18.32
CA PHE A 139 -6.93 -8.11 17.25
C PHE A 139 -5.95 -9.11 16.66
N LEU A 140 -4.65 -8.78 16.60
CA LEU A 140 -3.64 -9.70 16.04
C LEU A 140 -3.27 -10.77 17.08
N PRO A 141 -3.53 -12.06 16.82
CA PRO A 141 -3.11 -13.12 17.73
C PRO A 141 -1.58 -13.25 17.75
N GLU A 142 -1.03 -13.68 18.88
CA GLU A 142 0.40 -13.93 19.02
C GLU A 142 0.88 -15.00 18.02
N ASN A 143 2.07 -14.81 17.45
CA ASN A 143 2.71 -15.72 16.50
C ASN A 143 1.88 -16.08 15.24
N CYS A 144 0.92 -15.21 14.87
CA CYS A 144 -0.02 -15.49 13.78
C CYS A 144 0.57 -15.25 12.37
N ILE A 145 1.14 -14.07 12.10
CA ILE A 145 1.59 -13.69 10.74
C ILE A 145 3.12 -13.67 10.64
N ALA A 146 3.66 -14.08 9.50
CA ALA A 146 5.11 -14.02 9.27
C ALA A 146 5.65 -12.59 9.24
N ILE A 147 6.74 -12.34 9.95
CA ILE A 147 7.59 -11.18 9.73
C ILE A 147 8.62 -11.56 8.67
N LEU A 148 8.64 -10.83 7.55
CA LEU A 148 9.63 -11.06 6.50
C LEU A 148 11.02 -10.79 7.08
N PRO A 149 11.94 -11.77 7.09
CA PRO A 149 13.28 -11.54 7.63
C PRO A 149 14.07 -10.61 6.69
N PRO A 150 15.03 -9.81 7.21
CA PRO A 150 15.77 -8.82 6.44
C PRO A 150 16.47 -9.37 5.18
N ASP A 151 16.88 -10.64 5.24
CA ASP A 151 17.52 -11.38 4.15
C ASP A 151 16.51 -11.99 3.16
N ASN A 152 15.21 -11.72 3.28
CA ASN A 152 14.16 -12.28 2.43
C ASN A 152 14.17 -13.83 2.38
N TYR A 153 14.52 -14.47 3.51
CA TYR A 153 14.70 -15.91 3.71
C TYR A 153 15.92 -16.53 3.00
N ASN A 154 16.80 -15.72 2.40
CA ASN A 154 17.95 -16.23 1.65
C ASN A 154 18.91 -17.09 2.50
N THR A 155 19.04 -16.82 3.80
CA THR A 155 19.93 -17.60 4.69
C THR A 155 19.33 -18.93 5.14
N LYS A 156 18.00 -19.02 5.24
CA LYS A 156 17.28 -20.24 5.67
C LYS A 156 16.96 -21.16 4.50
N HIS A 157 16.66 -20.59 3.35
CA HIS A 157 16.38 -21.29 2.12
C HIS A 157 17.43 -20.85 1.10
N LYS A 158 18.27 -21.78 0.65
CA LYS A 158 19.34 -21.44 -0.29
C LYS A 158 18.75 -20.87 -1.56
N ARG A 159 19.04 -19.60 -1.81
CA ARG A 159 18.66 -18.87 -3.01
C ARG A 159 19.95 -18.37 -3.63
N PHE A 160 20.07 -18.56 -4.94
CA PHE A 160 21.21 -18.05 -5.69
C PHE A 160 21.11 -16.53 -5.81
N SER A 161 22.26 -15.85 -5.90
CA SER A 161 22.30 -14.45 -6.29
C SER A 161 22.25 -14.33 -7.82
N THR A 162 21.49 -13.37 -8.34
CA THR A 162 21.45 -13.12 -9.80
C THR A 162 22.83 -12.77 -10.35
N PRO A 163 23.62 -11.90 -9.71
CA PRO A 163 25.01 -11.64 -10.13
C PRO A 163 25.87 -12.91 -10.18
N ALA A 164 25.76 -13.80 -9.18
CA ALA A 164 26.51 -15.05 -9.18
C ALA A 164 26.13 -15.93 -10.37
N ILE A 165 24.84 -16.14 -10.63
CA ILE A 165 24.40 -16.94 -11.79
C ILE A 165 24.86 -16.31 -13.10
N GLN A 166 24.73 -15.00 -13.26
CA GLN A 166 25.18 -14.30 -14.45
C GLN A 166 26.68 -14.51 -14.69
N TRP A 167 27.49 -14.34 -13.63
CA TRP A 167 28.92 -14.59 -13.67
C TRP A 167 29.24 -16.03 -14.04
N LEU A 168 28.65 -17.01 -13.36
CA LEU A 168 28.87 -18.43 -13.62
C LEU A 168 28.49 -18.82 -15.06
N MET A 169 27.35 -18.33 -15.56
CA MET A 169 26.94 -18.58 -16.93
C MET A 169 27.85 -17.89 -17.96
N TYR A 170 28.34 -16.69 -17.65
CA TYR A 170 29.29 -15.98 -18.51
C TYR A 170 30.62 -16.73 -18.59
N ILE A 171 31.16 -17.21 -17.46
CA ILE A 171 32.37 -18.03 -17.44
C ILE A 171 32.15 -19.37 -18.17
N ALA A 172 31.04 -20.06 -17.91
CA ALA A 172 30.69 -21.28 -18.62
C ALA A 172 30.67 -21.08 -20.15
N HIS A 173 30.10 -19.95 -20.61
CA HIS A 173 30.05 -19.59 -22.01
C HIS A 173 31.43 -19.22 -22.59
N LYS A 174 32.17 -18.34 -21.90
CA LYS A 174 33.46 -17.80 -22.34
C LYS A 174 34.56 -18.85 -22.36
N GLU A 175 34.59 -19.72 -21.36
CA GLU A 175 35.63 -20.74 -21.19
C GLU A 175 35.18 -22.12 -21.70
N GLY A 176 33.93 -22.28 -22.15
CA GLY A 176 33.40 -23.58 -22.58
C GLY A 176 33.30 -24.61 -21.45
N LEU A 177 33.16 -24.15 -20.19
CA LEU A 177 33.12 -25.01 -19.01
C LEU A 177 31.69 -25.45 -18.67
N ALA A 178 31.52 -26.74 -18.38
CA ALA A 178 30.28 -27.26 -17.81
C ALA A 178 30.24 -26.98 -16.30
N ILE A 179 29.67 -25.84 -15.92
CA ILE A 179 29.56 -25.43 -14.51
C ILE A 179 28.23 -25.91 -13.94
N GLN A 180 28.30 -26.72 -12.89
CA GLN A 180 27.18 -27.07 -12.03
C GLN A 180 26.91 -25.90 -11.06
N HIS A 181 25.66 -25.41 -11.01
CA HIS A 181 25.24 -24.32 -10.13
C HIS A 181 23.74 -24.44 -9.80
N ALA A 182 23.18 -23.50 -9.04
CA ALA A 182 21.80 -23.59 -8.53
C ALA A 182 20.71 -23.81 -9.60
N LEU A 183 20.91 -23.34 -10.83
CA LEU A 183 19.97 -23.52 -11.94
C LEU A 183 20.34 -24.69 -12.88
N GLN A 184 21.51 -25.30 -12.69
CA GLN A 184 22.06 -26.32 -13.56
C GLN A 184 22.70 -27.43 -12.72
N GLY A 185 21.91 -28.46 -12.39
CA GLY A 185 22.36 -29.62 -11.59
C GLY A 185 22.42 -29.37 -10.08
N GLY A 186 21.98 -28.21 -9.60
CA GLY A 186 22.00 -27.82 -8.19
C GLY A 186 23.41 -27.51 -7.67
N GLU A 187 23.52 -26.77 -6.57
CA GLU A 187 24.82 -26.46 -5.97
C GLU A 187 25.52 -27.71 -5.41
N LYS A 188 26.85 -27.78 -5.52
CA LYS A 188 27.62 -28.89 -4.95
C LYS A 188 27.92 -28.65 -3.46
N LYS A 189 27.63 -29.65 -2.62
CA LYS A 189 28.00 -29.63 -1.20
C LYS A 189 29.42 -30.17 -1.00
N VAL A 190 30.26 -29.42 -0.28
CA VAL A 190 31.61 -29.83 0.15
C VAL A 190 31.73 -29.64 1.66
N GLY A 191 31.71 -30.76 2.39
CA GLY A 191 31.64 -30.73 3.86
C GLY A 191 30.38 -30.01 4.37
N LYS A 192 30.56 -28.91 5.11
CA LYS A 192 29.44 -28.09 5.60
C LYS A 192 29.04 -26.96 4.64
N TYR A 193 29.83 -26.70 3.61
CA TYR A 193 29.63 -25.59 2.69
C TYR A 193 28.99 -26.03 1.37
N TRP A 194 28.31 -25.08 0.73
CA TRP A 194 27.79 -25.21 -0.62
C TRP A 194 28.51 -24.21 -1.50
N LEU A 195 28.85 -24.64 -2.71
CA LEU A 195 29.54 -23.83 -3.71
C LEU A 195 28.52 -23.14 -4.60
N ASP A 196 28.75 -21.87 -4.95
CA ASP A 196 27.89 -21.16 -5.91
C ASP A 196 27.98 -21.83 -7.29
N GLY A 197 29.19 -22.21 -7.70
CA GLY A 197 29.44 -23.01 -8.90
C GLY A 197 30.52 -24.08 -8.69
N TYR A 198 30.42 -25.17 -9.43
CA TYR A 198 31.38 -26.26 -9.43
C TYR A 198 31.65 -26.74 -10.85
N ALA A 199 32.91 -26.92 -11.20
CA ALA A 199 33.31 -27.62 -12.43
C ALA A 199 34.38 -28.68 -12.13
N PHE A 200 34.43 -29.69 -12.98
CA PHE A 200 35.55 -30.60 -13.05
C PHE A 200 36.16 -30.48 -14.44
N ASP A 201 37.36 -29.92 -14.51
CA ASP A 201 38.06 -29.68 -15.77
C ASP A 201 39.52 -30.12 -15.62
N ASN A 202 40.04 -30.79 -16.65
CA ASN A 202 41.44 -31.24 -16.73
C ASN A 202 41.98 -31.94 -15.46
N GLY A 203 41.14 -32.78 -14.83
CA GLY A 203 41.52 -33.53 -13.61
C GLY A 203 41.49 -32.72 -12.31
N LYS A 204 41.05 -31.45 -12.35
CA LYS A 204 40.98 -30.55 -11.19
C LYS A 204 39.55 -30.24 -10.81
N HIS A 205 39.30 -30.15 -9.51
CA HIS A 205 38.05 -29.64 -8.97
C HIS A 205 38.13 -28.12 -8.86
N ILE A 206 37.24 -27.41 -9.55
CA ILE A 206 37.16 -25.95 -9.52
C ILE A 206 35.91 -25.55 -8.73
N ALA A 207 36.09 -24.72 -7.71
CA ALA A 207 35.03 -24.11 -6.93
C ALA A 207 34.92 -22.63 -7.31
N PHE A 208 33.73 -22.19 -7.70
CA PHE A 208 33.42 -20.80 -8.00
C PHE A 208 32.61 -20.20 -6.85
N GLU A 209 33.04 -19.05 -6.36
CA GLU A 209 32.48 -18.38 -5.18
C GLU A 209 32.27 -16.90 -5.46
N PHE A 210 31.01 -16.45 -5.49
CA PHE A 210 30.65 -15.06 -5.71
C PHE A 210 30.49 -14.35 -4.36
N GLN A 211 31.42 -13.43 -4.08
CA GLN A 211 31.47 -12.73 -2.80
C GLN A 211 30.68 -11.42 -2.87
N GLY A 212 29.38 -11.50 -2.55
CA GLY A 212 28.55 -10.31 -2.27
C GLY A 212 29.22 -9.42 -1.22
N CYS A 213 29.55 -8.17 -1.58
CA CYS A 213 30.47 -7.34 -0.79
C CYS A 213 29.91 -7.06 0.60
N PHE A 214 28.59 -6.80 0.67
CA PHE A 214 27.88 -6.52 1.90
C PHE A 214 27.77 -7.76 2.81
N TYR A 215 27.54 -8.95 2.25
CA TYR A 215 27.31 -10.17 3.03
C TYR A 215 28.60 -10.90 3.42
N HIS A 216 29.69 -10.68 2.69
CA HIS A 216 30.96 -11.40 2.86
C HIS A 216 32.09 -10.55 3.42
N GLY A 217 31.85 -9.27 3.74
CA GLY A 217 32.85 -8.41 4.37
C GLY A 217 33.96 -7.98 3.43
N CYS A 218 33.60 -7.29 2.33
CA CYS A 218 34.61 -6.74 1.43
C CYS A 218 35.39 -5.61 2.11
N ARG A 219 36.72 -5.74 2.23
CA ARG A 219 37.61 -4.74 2.83
C ARG A 219 37.79 -3.48 1.97
N VAL A 220 37.36 -3.51 0.72
CA VAL A 220 37.39 -2.36 -0.20
C VAL A 220 36.13 -1.51 -0.02
N CYS A 221 34.96 -2.15 0.08
CA CYS A 221 33.66 -1.47 0.09
C CYS A 221 33.19 -1.04 1.49
N TYR A 222 33.70 -1.68 2.56
CA TYR A 222 33.25 -1.48 3.94
C TYR A 222 34.44 -1.44 4.91
N CYS A 223 34.32 -0.62 5.97
CA CYS A 223 35.30 -0.60 7.04
C CYS A 223 35.16 -1.87 7.92
N GLU A 224 36.28 -2.41 8.40
CA GLU A 224 36.32 -3.64 9.18
C GLU A 224 35.53 -3.53 10.51
N ASP A 225 35.54 -2.33 11.11
CA ASP A 225 34.87 -2.01 12.38
C ASP A 225 33.39 -1.62 12.22
N ASP A 226 32.88 -1.52 10.99
CA ASP A 226 31.48 -1.21 10.76
C ASP A 226 30.58 -2.41 11.10
N PHE A 227 29.44 -2.11 11.75
CA PHE A 227 28.46 -3.12 12.12
C PHE A 227 27.43 -3.33 10.99
N ASN A 228 27.38 -4.54 10.43
CA ASN A 228 26.36 -4.92 9.47
C ASN A 228 25.04 -5.23 10.18
N ARG A 229 24.06 -4.33 10.03
CA ARG A 229 22.74 -4.40 10.69
C ARG A 229 21.84 -5.52 10.18
N VAL A 230 22.08 -6.00 8.95
CA VAL A 230 21.27 -7.04 8.31
C VAL A 230 21.71 -8.42 8.77
N THR A 231 23.03 -8.66 8.82
CA THR A 231 23.61 -9.92 9.31
C THR A 231 23.79 -9.95 10.82
N GLY A 232 23.76 -8.80 11.49
CA GLY A 232 23.89 -8.66 12.95
C GLY A 232 25.31 -8.91 13.48
N THR A 233 26.35 -8.53 12.74
CA THR A 233 27.76 -8.83 13.06
C THR A 233 28.67 -7.77 12.39
N TYR A 234 29.95 -7.69 12.78
CA TYR A 234 30.91 -6.75 12.17
C TYR A 234 31.43 -7.26 10.81
N PHE A 235 31.76 -6.35 9.89
CA PHE A 235 32.27 -6.74 8.57
C PHE A 235 33.57 -7.55 8.63
N ILE A 236 34.45 -7.29 9.60
CA ILE A 236 35.65 -8.12 9.81
C ILE A 236 35.30 -9.59 10.12
N GLN A 237 34.23 -9.82 10.88
CA GLN A 237 33.77 -11.16 11.22
C GLN A 237 33.17 -11.88 10.00
N LEU A 238 32.48 -11.13 9.11
CA LEU A 238 32.02 -11.66 7.82
C LEU A 238 33.21 -12.05 6.94
N ASN A 239 34.20 -11.16 6.80
CA ASN A 239 35.41 -11.40 6.02
C ASN A 239 36.16 -12.65 6.53
N HIS A 240 36.31 -12.79 7.84
CA HIS A 240 36.94 -13.97 8.44
C HIS A 240 36.18 -15.25 8.12
N LYS A 241 34.84 -15.24 8.16
CA LYS A 241 34.02 -16.41 7.78
C LYS A 241 34.22 -16.78 6.31
N THR A 242 34.28 -15.78 5.42
CA THR A 242 34.57 -15.96 3.99
C THR A 242 35.94 -16.63 3.80
N GLN A 243 36.99 -16.09 4.43
CA GLN A 243 38.34 -16.65 4.33
C GLN A 243 38.44 -18.07 4.88
N ILE A 244 37.71 -18.39 5.96
CA ILE A 244 37.64 -19.75 6.51
C ILE A 244 37.04 -20.72 5.49
N LYS A 245 35.98 -20.33 4.77
CA LYS A 245 35.38 -21.14 3.69
C LYS A 245 36.39 -21.37 2.57
N THR A 246 37.01 -20.30 2.08
CA THR A 246 38.00 -20.36 0.99
C THR A 246 39.19 -21.26 1.36
N ASN A 247 39.77 -21.10 2.55
CA ASN A 247 40.87 -21.94 3.02
C ASN A 247 40.45 -23.41 3.19
N PHE A 248 39.22 -23.66 3.65
CA PHE A 248 38.67 -25.01 3.78
C PHE A 248 38.54 -25.74 2.43
N LEU A 249 38.22 -25.01 1.35
CA LEU A 249 38.12 -25.56 0.01
C LEU A 249 39.51 -25.82 -0.58
N LYS A 250 40.44 -24.85 -0.46
CA LYS A 250 41.84 -25.00 -0.89
C LYS A 250 42.52 -26.20 -0.22
N THR A 251 42.33 -26.39 1.09
CA THR A 251 42.88 -27.54 1.84
C THR A 251 42.31 -28.90 1.40
N ARG A 252 41.18 -28.92 0.68
CA ARG A 252 40.59 -30.12 0.05
C ARG A 252 40.99 -30.31 -1.41
N GLY A 253 41.95 -29.55 -1.91
CA GLY A 253 42.46 -29.67 -3.27
C GLY A 253 41.58 -29.00 -4.34
N PHE A 254 40.65 -28.12 -3.95
CA PHE A 254 39.91 -27.32 -4.92
C PHE A 254 40.74 -26.11 -5.38
N GLU A 255 40.72 -25.86 -6.69
CA GLU A 255 41.05 -24.54 -7.25
C GLU A 255 39.85 -23.63 -6.97
N VAL A 256 40.03 -22.62 -6.12
CA VAL A 256 38.95 -21.70 -5.76
C VAL A 256 39.10 -20.42 -6.59
N ARG A 257 38.09 -20.11 -7.41
CA ARG A 257 37.96 -18.87 -8.16
C ARG A 257 36.90 -18.01 -7.48
N GLU A 258 37.29 -16.81 -7.08
CA GLU A 258 36.43 -15.89 -6.34
C GLU A 258 36.24 -14.62 -7.16
N LEU A 259 35.04 -14.06 -7.12
CA LEU A 259 34.77 -12.73 -7.67
C LEU A 259 33.96 -11.93 -6.67
N TRP A 260 34.42 -10.73 -6.33
CA TRP A 260 33.68 -9.81 -5.49
C TRP A 260 32.64 -9.03 -6.30
N GLU A 261 31.53 -8.71 -5.65
CA GLU A 261 30.41 -8.00 -6.28
C GLU A 261 30.80 -6.64 -6.88
N HIS A 262 31.67 -5.86 -6.24
CA HIS A 262 32.13 -4.59 -6.81
C HIS A 262 32.98 -4.79 -8.06
N GLU A 263 33.75 -5.88 -8.15
CA GLU A 263 34.51 -6.26 -9.35
C GLU A 263 33.55 -6.65 -10.47
N TRP A 264 32.49 -7.40 -10.15
CA TRP A 264 31.43 -7.74 -11.11
C TRP A 264 30.72 -6.50 -11.66
N HIS A 265 30.38 -5.52 -10.80
CA HIS A 265 29.80 -4.25 -11.25
C HIS A 265 30.75 -3.47 -12.16
N ALA A 266 32.04 -3.40 -11.82
CA ALA A 266 33.05 -2.78 -12.68
C ALA A 266 33.18 -3.50 -14.04
N MET A 267 33.06 -4.83 -14.07
CA MET A 267 33.02 -5.60 -15.32
C MET A 267 31.78 -5.29 -16.15
N LEU A 268 30.59 -5.17 -15.54
CA LEU A 268 29.36 -4.82 -16.25
C LEU A 268 29.43 -3.44 -16.92
N GLU A 269 30.21 -2.52 -16.37
CA GLU A 269 30.40 -1.19 -16.95
C GLU A 269 31.43 -1.16 -18.09
N SER A 270 32.45 -2.02 -18.02
CA SER A 270 33.62 -1.96 -18.90
C SER A 270 33.70 -3.03 -20.00
N ASP A 271 33.15 -4.23 -19.77
CA ASP A 271 33.22 -5.38 -20.68
C ASP A 271 32.02 -5.43 -21.65
N LYS A 272 32.26 -5.09 -22.92
CA LYS A 272 31.23 -5.08 -23.97
C LYS A 272 30.69 -6.47 -24.31
N ASP A 273 31.53 -7.50 -24.23
CA ASP A 273 31.11 -8.88 -24.55
C ASP A 273 30.19 -9.40 -23.45
N LEU A 274 30.50 -9.08 -22.18
CA LEU A 274 29.61 -9.33 -21.06
C LEU A 274 28.28 -8.60 -21.22
N GLN A 275 28.29 -7.31 -21.58
CA GLN A 275 27.06 -6.55 -21.79
C GLN A 275 26.16 -7.18 -22.86
N ALA A 276 26.73 -7.61 -23.99
CA ALA A 276 26.01 -8.31 -25.04
C ALA A 276 25.44 -9.66 -24.55
N PHE A 277 26.25 -10.45 -23.85
CA PHE A 277 25.83 -11.74 -23.28
C PHE A 277 24.65 -11.57 -22.30
N ILE A 278 24.71 -10.55 -21.43
CA ILE A 278 23.65 -10.29 -20.46
C ILE A 278 22.35 -9.84 -21.13
N GLN A 279 22.43 -9.05 -22.20
CA GLN A 279 21.25 -8.62 -22.96
C GLN A 279 20.58 -9.78 -23.71
N GLU A 280 21.36 -10.71 -24.24
CA GLU A 280 20.83 -11.87 -24.98
C GLU A 280 20.16 -12.89 -24.04
N LYS A 281 20.74 -13.13 -22.86
CA LYS A 281 20.28 -14.17 -21.93
C LYS A 281 19.25 -13.63 -20.92
N LYS A 282 18.05 -14.25 -20.88
CA LYS A 282 17.04 -13.98 -19.84
C LYS A 282 17.40 -14.75 -18.56
N PHE A 283 17.99 -14.09 -17.57
CA PHE A 283 18.29 -14.70 -16.28
C PHE A 283 17.07 -14.67 -15.35
N PRO A 284 16.69 -15.79 -14.71
CA PRO A 284 15.63 -15.79 -13.73
C PRO A 284 16.12 -15.06 -12.47
N GLN A 285 15.44 -13.98 -12.11
CA GLN A 285 15.64 -13.37 -10.78
C GLN A 285 14.84 -14.13 -9.72
N PRO A 286 15.34 -14.23 -8.48
CA PRO A 286 14.54 -14.74 -7.38
C PRO A 286 13.24 -13.93 -7.17
N LEU A 287 12.22 -14.57 -6.63
CA LEU A 287 10.95 -13.97 -6.23
C LEU A 287 11.15 -12.89 -5.15
N SER A 288 10.72 -11.67 -5.43
CA SER A 288 10.58 -10.60 -4.43
C SER A 288 9.09 -10.46 -4.09
N PRO A 289 8.65 -10.69 -2.83
CA PRO A 289 7.23 -10.60 -2.48
C PRO A 289 6.61 -9.23 -2.80
N ARG A 290 7.43 -8.16 -2.78
CA ARG A 290 6.98 -6.80 -3.08
C ARG A 290 6.65 -6.61 -4.56
N ASP A 291 7.16 -7.46 -5.44
CA ASP A 291 6.86 -7.39 -6.88
C ASP A 291 5.39 -7.75 -7.13
N ALA A 292 4.80 -8.60 -6.27
CA ALA A 292 3.37 -8.92 -6.29
C ALA A 292 2.45 -7.83 -5.74
N LEU A 293 3.00 -6.74 -5.18
CA LEU A 293 2.21 -5.63 -4.68
C LEU A 293 1.85 -4.67 -5.82
N TYR A 294 0.61 -4.75 -6.30
CA TYR A 294 0.05 -3.85 -7.31
C TYR A 294 -1.06 -2.98 -6.73
N GLY A 295 -1.33 -1.83 -7.37
CA GLY A 295 -2.43 -0.93 -6.99
C GLY A 295 -3.80 -1.40 -7.50
N GLY A 296 -4.77 -0.48 -7.44
CA GLY A 296 -6.09 -0.65 -8.05
C GLY A 296 -6.07 -0.53 -9.59
N ARG A 297 -7.17 -0.94 -10.23
CA ARG A 297 -7.34 -0.85 -11.70
C ARG A 297 -7.96 0.49 -12.06
N THR A 298 -7.29 1.30 -12.87
CA THR A 298 -7.85 2.57 -13.36
C THR A 298 -7.67 2.67 -14.86
N ASN A 299 -8.77 2.86 -15.61
CA ASN A 299 -8.70 3.06 -17.04
C ASN A 299 -9.93 3.82 -17.58
N ALA A 300 -9.73 4.57 -18.66
CA ALA A 300 -10.80 5.11 -19.48
C ALA A 300 -10.97 4.20 -20.69
N ILE A 301 -12.07 3.45 -20.74
CA ILE A 301 -12.35 2.50 -21.83
C ILE A 301 -12.90 3.24 -23.04
N LYS A 302 -13.73 4.26 -22.81
CA LYS A 302 -14.29 5.11 -23.85
C LYS A 302 -14.10 6.56 -23.46
N LEU A 303 -13.50 7.36 -24.36
CA LEU A 303 -13.19 8.76 -24.09
C LEU A 303 -14.40 9.69 -24.22
N TYR A 304 -15.40 9.30 -25.01
CA TYR A 304 -16.62 10.08 -25.19
C TYR A 304 -17.83 9.17 -25.41
N HIS A 305 -18.93 9.44 -24.71
CA HIS A 305 -20.20 8.77 -24.94
C HIS A 305 -21.37 9.69 -24.62
N LYS A 306 -22.32 9.77 -25.54
CA LYS A 306 -23.61 10.45 -25.36
C LYS A 306 -24.71 9.40 -25.51
N VAL A 307 -25.66 9.41 -24.59
CA VAL A 307 -26.73 8.40 -24.56
C VAL A 307 -27.58 8.47 -25.83
N ALA A 308 -27.84 7.31 -26.42
CA ALA A 308 -28.88 7.14 -27.43
C ALA A 308 -30.27 7.06 -26.78
N PRO A 309 -31.38 7.15 -27.55
CA PRO A 309 -32.72 6.92 -27.01
C PRO A 309 -32.81 5.55 -26.29
N GLY A 310 -33.27 5.57 -25.03
CA GLY A 310 -33.38 4.37 -24.18
C GLY A 310 -32.10 3.99 -23.44
N GLU A 311 -30.98 4.71 -23.62
CA GLU A 311 -29.75 4.50 -22.86
C GLU A 311 -29.66 5.40 -21.62
N ARG A 312 -29.07 4.87 -20.56
CA ARG A 312 -28.72 5.60 -19.34
C ARG A 312 -27.28 5.26 -18.95
N ILE A 313 -26.53 6.26 -18.49
CA ILE A 313 -25.20 6.02 -17.91
C ILE A 313 -25.31 6.10 -16.39
N HIS A 314 -24.78 5.08 -15.71
CA HIS A 314 -24.75 4.94 -14.26
C HIS A 314 -23.33 5.14 -13.73
N TYR A 315 -23.21 5.62 -12.49
CA TYR A 315 -21.95 5.73 -11.78
C TYR A 315 -22.07 5.07 -10.40
N TYR A 316 -21.47 3.88 -10.27
CA TYR A 316 -21.52 3.08 -9.04
C TYR A 316 -20.15 3.00 -8.35
N ASP A 317 -20.17 2.94 -7.03
CA ASP A 317 -18.99 2.83 -6.17
C ASP A 317 -19.19 1.73 -5.12
N PHE A 318 -18.16 0.92 -4.88
CA PHE A 318 -18.16 -0.09 -3.83
C PHE A 318 -18.13 0.56 -2.45
N THR A 319 -19.07 0.18 -1.59
CA THR A 319 -19.07 0.59 -0.19
C THR A 319 -17.90 -0.05 0.55
N SER A 320 -16.76 0.65 0.60
CA SER A 320 -15.56 0.23 1.33
C SER A 320 -14.95 -1.10 0.83
N LEU A 321 -14.56 -1.16 -0.45
CA LEU A 321 -13.98 -2.36 -1.10
C LEU A 321 -12.83 -3.02 -0.33
N TYR A 322 -11.82 -2.23 0.09
CA TYR A 322 -10.67 -2.78 0.83
C TYR A 322 -11.06 -3.36 2.21
N PRO A 323 -11.84 -2.64 3.05
CA PRO A 323 -12.43 -3.23 4.25
C PRO A 323 -13.26 -4.50 4.00
N TYR A 324 -14.04 -4.54 2.92
CA TYR A 324 -14.82 -5.71 2.54
C TYR A 324 -13.94 -6.94 2.30
N VAL A 325 -12.90 -6.82 1.48
CA VAL A 325 -12.00 -7.96 1.20
C VAL A 325 -11.19 -8.36 2.43
N ASN A 326 -10.77 -7.39 3.26
CA ASN A 326 -10.07 -7.70 4.52
C ASN A 326 -10.95 -8.50 5.48
N LYS A 327 -12.26 -8.21 5.53
CA LYS A 327 -13.22 -8.91 6.39
C LYS A 327 -13.59 -10.29 5.88
N THR A 328 -13.67 -10.47 4.56
CA THR A 328 -14.33 -11.65 3.97
C THR A 328 -13.37 -12.67 3.34
N LYS A 329 -12.13 -12.27 3.03
CA LYS A 329 -11.18 -13.11 2.29
C LYS A 329 -10.15 -13.76 3.18
N THR A 330 -9.56 -14.82 2.65
CA THR A 330 -8.57 -15.66 3.32
C THR A 330 -7.16 -15.10 3.17
N TYR A 331 -6.43 -14.96 4.26
CA TYR A 331 -5.07 -14.43 4.31
C TYR A 331 -4.05 -15.50 4.74
N PRO A 332 -2.80 -15.43 4.26
CA PRO A 332 -1.73 -16.32 4.70
C PRO A 332 -1.33 -16.05 6.15
N ILE A 333 -1.12 -17.13 6.92
CA ILE A 333 -0.60 -17.09 8.29
C ILE A 333 0.59 -18.04 8.43
N GLY A 334 1.42 -17.82 9.45
CA GLY A 334 2.69 -18.49 9.61
C GLY A 334 3.71 -18.08 8.53
N HIS A 335 4.80 -18.84 8.43
CA HIS A 335 5.87 -18.63 7.45
C HIS A 335 5.66 -19.48 6.19
N PRO A 336 6.05 -18.98 5.00
CA PRO A 336 5.94 -19.75 3.77
C PRO A 336 7.00 -20.86 3.71
N THR A 337 6.63 -21.96 3.06
CA THR A 337 7.57 -22.93 2.49
C THR A 337 7.97 -22.47 1.10
N ILE A 338 9.26 -22.33 0.84
CA ILE A 338 9.78 -21.90 -0.46
C ILE A 338 10.08 -23.13 -1.31
N ILE A 339 9.54 -23.16 -2.53
CA ILE A 339 9.58 -24.29 -3.46
C ILE A 339 10.16 -23.82 -4.79
N PHE A 340 11.19 -24.54 -5.27
CA PHE A 340 11.93 -24.22 -6.51
C PHE A 340 11.77 -25.30 -7.59
N GLU A 341 11.33 -26.49 -7.23
CA GLU A 341 11.24 -27.64 -8.12
C GLU A 341 10.17 -28.63 -7.63
N ASN A 342 9.90 -29.67 -8.42
CA ASN A 342 8.93 -30.72 -8.11
C ASN A 342 7.54 -30.16 -7.79
N PHE A 343 7.10 -29.19 -8.60
CA PHE A 343 5.83 -28.51 -8.41
C PHE A 343 4.65 -29.48 -8.53
N LYS A 344 3.72 -29.37 -7.59
CA LYS A 344 2.42 -30.02 -7.61
C LYS A 344 1.48 -29.27 -8.55
N SER A 345 0.24 -29.76 -8.67
CA SER A 345 -0.83 -29.01 -9.32
C SER A 345 -0.94 -27.59 -8.74
N PHE A 346 -0.98 -26.59 -9.62
CA PHE A 346 -0.89 -25.18 -9.23
C PHE A 346 -2.00 -24.77 -8.25
N ASN A 347 -3.18 -25.35 -8.40
CA ASN A 347 -4.35 -25.07 -7.55
C ASN A 347 -4.17 -25.53 -6.09
N SER A 348 -3.16 -26.36 -5.80
CA SER A 348 -2.82 -26.73 -4.42
C SER A 348 -2.03 -25.67 -3.66
N TYR A 349 -1.54 -24.63 -4.36
CA TYR A 349 -0.72 -23.60 -3.76
C TYR A 349 -1.53 -22.38 -3.32
N PHE A 350 -1.20 -21.91 -2.11
CA PHE A 350 -1.69 -20.67 -1.54
C PHE A 350 -0.51 -19.81 -1.07
N GLY A 351 -0.39 -18.59 -1.57
CA GLY A 351 0.75 -17.71 -1.35
C GLY A 351 1.09 -16.85 -2.56
N ILE A 352 2.38 -16.70 -2.87
CA ILE A 352 2.90 -15.89 -3.99
C ILE A 352 3.72 -16.79 -4.93
N ALA A 353 3.60 -16.59 -6.23
CA ALA A 353 4.36 -17.34 -7.22
C ALA A 353 4.96 -16.42 -8.28
N LYS A 354 6.18 -16.76 -8.72
CA LYS A 354 6.84 -16.17 -9.87
C LYS A 354 6.74 -17.14 -11.03
N VAL A 355 6.06 -16.72 -12.09
CA VAL A 355 5.74 -17.60 -13.23
C VAL A 355 5.88 -16.86 -14.56
N LYS A 356 6.10 -17.63 -15.62
CA LYS A 356 5.80 -17.25 -16.99
C LYS A 356 4.40 -17.75 -17.32
N ILE A 357 3.56 -16.89 -17.88
CA ILE A 357 2.16 -17.22 -18.18
C ILE A 357 1.76 -16.65 -19.55
N TYR A 358 0.94 -17.40 -20.29
CA TYR A 358 0.51 -17.08 -21.64
C TYR A 358 -0.93 -16.56 -21.62
N PRO A 359 -1.17 -15.26 -21.88
CA PRO A 359 -2.53 -14.72 -21.92
C PRO A 359 -3.35 -15.23 -23.11
N PRO A 360 -4.69 -15.36 -22.97
CA PRO A 360 -5.57 -15.58 -24.11
C PRO A 360 -5.49 -14.40 -25.10
N LYS A 361 -5.88 -14.63 -26.36
CA LYS A 361 -5.87 -13.57 -27.38
C LYS A 361 -7.03 -12.59 -27.21
N ASP A 362 -8.21 -13.12 -26.87
CA ASP A 362 -9.45 -12.35 -26.89
C ASP A 362 -10.06 -12.28 -25.48
N LEU A 363 -9.52 -11.40 -24.64
CA LEU A 363 -10.06 -11.13 -23.31
C LEU A 363 -10.20 -9.63 -23.07
N PHE A 364 -11.44 -9.15 -23.07
CA PHE A 364 -11.74 -7.70 -23.00
C PHE A 364 -11.12 -7.00 -21.78
N PHE A 365 -11.22 -7.62 -20.60
CA PHE A 365 -10.50 -7.19 -19.40
C PHE A 365 -9.43 -8.22 -19.03
N PRO A 366 -8.14 -7.92 -19.19
CA PRO A 366 -7.06 -8.83 -18.79
C PRO A 366 -6.96 -8.94 -17.26
N VAL A 367 -6.67 -10.13 -16.73
CA VAL A 367 -6.68 -10.37 -15.27
C VAL A 367 -5.41 -9.82 -14.62
N LEU A 368 -4.24 -10.20 -15.14
CA LEU A 368 -2.97 -10.00 -14.44
C LEU A 368 -2.37 -8.59 -14.63
N PRO A 369 -1.97 -7.93 -13.54
CA PRO A 369 -1.25 -6.66 -13.60
C PRO A 369 0.23 -6.84 -13.99
N VAL A 370 0.79 -5.87 -14.71
CA VAL A 370 2.23 -5.76 -14.96
C VAL A 370 2.66 -4.30 -14.76
N LYS A 371 3.81 -4.07 -14.12
CA LYS A 371 4.44 -2.74 -14.04
C LYS A 371 5.44 -2.62 -15.18
N MET A 372 5.21 -1.71 -16.12
CA MET A 372 6.14 -1.44 -17.22
C MET A 372 6.11 0.05 -17.54
N ASN A 373 7.26 0.62 -17.92
CA ASN A 373 7.40 2.03 -18.28
C ASN A 373 6.83 2.99 -17.22
N GLY A 374 7.06 2.67 -15.94
CA GLY A 374 6.59 3.45 -14.79
C GLY A 374 5.08 3.38 -14.53
N LYS A 375 4.31 2.58 -15.29
CA LYS A 375 2.85 2.49 -15.21
C LYS A 375 2.39 1.09 -14.82
N LEU A 376 1.23 1.02 -14.17
CA LEU A 376 0.50 -0.22 -13.95
C LEU A 376 -0.40 -0.48 -15.16
N MET A 377 -0.21 -1.61 -15.82
CA MET A 377 -0.96 -2.02 -17.00
C MET A 377 -1.55 -3.42 -16.81
N PHE A 378 -2.56 -3.74 -17.62
CA PHE A 378 -3.19 -5.07 -17.67
C PHE A 378 -3.17 -5.57 -19.12
N PRO A 379 -2.01 -6.02 -19.64
CA PRO A 379 -1.88 -6.39 -21.05
C PRO A 379 -2.18 -7.89 -21.32
N LEU A 380 -2.48 -8.21 -22.58
CA LEU A 380 -2.49 -9.59 -23.12
C LEU A 380 -1.23 -9.92 -23.93
N CYS A 381 -0.36 -8.94 -24.16
CA CYS A 381 0.90 -9.11 -24.87
C CYS A 381 1.97 -8.24 -24.19
N TYR A 382 3.03 -8.88 -23.70
CA TYR A 382 4.18 -8.18 -23.15
C TYR A 382 4.80 -7.21 -24.16
N THR A 383 5.10 -7.68 -25.37
CA THR A 383 5.77 -6.88 -26.40
C THR A 383 4.97 -5.63 -26.75
N CYS A 384 3.69 -5.74 -27.10
CA CYS A 384 2.83 -4.59 -27.39
C CYS A 384 2.80 -3.56 -26.24
N ALA A 385 2.73 -4.05 -25.00
CA ALA A 385 2.71 -3.17 -23.83
C ALA A 385 4.05 -2.46 -23.62
N SER A 386 5.18 -3.15 -23.87
CA SER A 386 6.53 -2.59 -23.74
C SER A 386 6.85 -1.55 -24.81
N THR A 387 6.41 -1.78 -26.05
CA THR A 387 6.69 -0.93 -27.21
C THR A 387 5.63 0.14 -27.46
N HIS A 388 4.55 0.17 -26.65
CA HIS A 388 3.40 1.04 -26.84
C HIS A 388 2.76 0.92 -28.23
N GLN A 389 2.70 -0.31 -28.77
CA GLN A 389 2.05 -0.59 -30.04
C GLN A 389 0.55 -0.31 -29.98
N ASP A 390 0.03 0.40 -30.98
CA ASP A 390 -1.38 0.76 -31.16
C ASP A 390 -2.10 -0.02 -32.28
N MET A 391 -1.36 -0.85 -33.03
CA MET A 391 -1.87 -1.74 -34.07
C MET A 391 -2.22 -3.13 -33.54
N ASP A 392 -3.05 -3.86 -34.30
CA ASP A 392 -3.42 -5.25 -34.03
C ASP A 392 -2.18 -6.13 -33.76
N CYS A 393 -2.29 -6.94 -32.71
CA CYS A 393 -1.16 -7.76 -32.25
C CYS A 393 -0.92 -8.95 -33.18
N CYS A 394 0.26 -9.00 -33.81
CA CYS A 394 0.72 -10.13 -34.63
C CYS A 394 1.77 -11.01 -33.92
N HIS A 395 2.08 -10.73 -32.66
CA HIS A 395 3.11 -11.43 -31.90
C HIS A 395 2.75 -12.90 -31.59
N THR A 396 3.77 -13.75 -31.53
CA THR A 396 3.68 -15.15 -31.11
C THR A 396 3.36 -15.27 -29.62
N ASP A 397 2.86 -16.43 -29.18
CA ASP A 397 2.58 -16.66 -27.75
C ASP A 397 3.85 -16.50 -26.88
N ALA A 398 5.02 -16.84 -27.40
CA ALA A 398 6.29 -16.66 -26.70
C ALA A 398 6.63 -15.18 -26.45
N GLU A 399 6.36 -14.31 -27.41
CA GLU A 399 6.55 -12.85 -27.30
C GLU A 399 5.46 -12.20 -26.45
N ARG A 400 4.23 -12.73 -26.49
CA ARG A 400 3.10 -12.25 -25.70
C ARG A 400 3.22 -12.59 -24.22
N ALA A 401 3.95 -13.64 -23.86
CA ALA A 401 4.04 -14.19 -22.52
C ALA A 401 4.43 -13.14 -21.47
N LEU A 402 3.73 -13.18 -20.33
CA LEU A 402 4.03 -12.32 -19.19
C LEU A 402 4.91 -13.12 -18.21
N THR A 403 6.01 -12.52 -17.75
CA THR A 403 6.80 -13.05 -16.64
C THR A 403 6.70 -12.08 -15.48
N GLY A 404 6.28 -12.58 -14.32
CA GLY A 404 6.05 -11.72 -13.16
C GLY A 404 5.77 -12.52 -11.90
N THR A 405 5.54 -11.77 -10.81
CA THR A 405 5.25 -12.31 -9.49
C THR A 405 3.85 -11.88 -9.09
N TRP A 406 2.97 -12.81 -8.78
CA TRP A 406 1.59 -12.52 -8.40
C TRP A 406 1.14 -13.33 -7.20
N CYS A 407 0.06 -12.90 -6.55
CA CYS A 407 -0.63 -13.76 -5.60
C CYS A 407 -1.22 -14.96 -6.36
N THR A 408 -1.09 -16.15 -5.77
CA THR A 408 -1.63 -17.42 -6.33
C THR A 408 -3.12 -17.30 -6.70
N VAL A 409 -3.91 -16.55 -5.93
CA VAL A 409 -5.34 -16.29 -6.21
C VAL A 409 -5.59 -15.51 -7.51
N GLU A 410 -4.68 -14.60 -7.90
CA GLU A 410 -4.80 -13.89 -9.19
C GLU A 410 -4.41 -14.80 -10.36
N ILE A 411 -3.38 -15.64 -10.16
CA ILE A 411 -2.97 -16.61 -11.17
C ILE A 411 -4.08 -17.63 -11.38
N GLN A 412 -4.69 -18.16 -10.32
CA GLN A 412 -5.84 -19.07 -10.40
C GLN A 412 -6.98 -18.44 -11.20
N LYS A 413 -7.39 -17.19 -10.87
CA LYS A 413 -8.39 -16.49 -11.67
C LYS A 413 -7.98 -16.32 -13.12
N ALA A 414 -6.70 -16.03 -13.40
CA ALA A 414 -6.21 -15.92 -14.77
C ALA A 414 -6.36 -17.24 -15.52
N LEU A 415 -6.01 -18.38 -14.90
CA LEU A 415 -6.20 -19.69 -15.49
C LEU A 415 -7.68 -19.97 -15.81
N ASP A 416 -8.60 -19.61 -14.89
CA ASP A 416 -10.05 -19.72 -15.13
C ASP A 416 -10.52 -18.88 -16.33
N MET A 417 -9.85 -17.76 -16.59
CA MET A 417 -10.13 -16.85 -17.71
C MET A 417 -9.37 -17.23 -19.00
N GLY A 418 -8.78 -18.44 -19.07
CA GLY A 418 -8.16 -18.98 -20.28
C GLY A 418 -6.67 -18.67 -20.46
N TYR A 419 -5.99 -18.16 -19.43
CA TYR A 419 -4.54 -18.08 -19.44
C TYR A 419 -3.95 -19.49 -19.34
N LYS A 420 -2.79 -19.72 -19.96
CA LYS A 420 -2.06 -20.99 -19.85
C LYS A 420 -0.80 -20.79 -19.03
N LEU A 421 -0.62 -21.60 -17.99
CA LEU A 421 0.59 -21.59 -17.19
C LEU A 421 1.77 -22.06 -18.05
N GLY A 422 2.87 -21.31 -18.01
CA GLY A 422 4.14 -21.69 -18.61
C GLY A 422 5.09 -22.23 -17.55
N GLU A 423 6.27 -21.64 -17.49
CA GLU A 423 7.31 -22.01 -16.52
C GLU A 423 7.00 -21.45 -15.12
N ILE A 424 7.18 -22.27 -14.10
CA ILE A 424 7.14 -21.85 -12.69
C ILE A 424 8.59 -21.69 -12.23
N PHE A 425 8.96 -20.48 -11.80
CA PHE A 425 10.32 -20.20 -11.32
C PHE A 425 10.45 -20.45 -9.82
N GLU A 426 9.47 -20.00 -9.04
CA GLU A 426 9.52 -20.08 -7.57
C GLU A 426 8.12 -19.89 -6.98
N ILE A 427 7.79 -20.67 -5.94
CA ILE A 427 6.53 -20.55 -5.18
C ILE A 427 6.82 -20.39 -3.69
N TRP A 428 6.22 -19.39 -3.07
CA TRP A 428 6.20 -19.18 -1.63
C TRP A 428 4.83 -19.59 -1.10
N HIS A 429 4.73 -20.82 -0.61
CA HIS A 429 3.48 -21.45 -0.22
C HIS A 429 3.27 -21.41 1.30
N PHE A 430 2.14 -20.87 1.75
CA PHE A 430 1.71 -20.91 3.13
C PHE A 430 0.80 -22.14 3.36
N GLN A 431 1.19 -22.99 4.31
CA GLN A 431 0.42 -24.17 4.70
C GLN A 431 -0.89 -23.82 5.40
N SER A 432 -0.88 -22.69 6.11
CA SER A 432 -1.99 -22.24 6.93
C SER A 432 -2.54 -20.91 6.43
N SER A 433 -3.84 -20.72 6.60
CA SER A 433 -4.53 -19.50 6.23
C SER A 433 -5.70 -19.22 7.19
N THR A 434 -6.19 -18.00 7.20
CA THR A 434 -7.36 -17.62 8.00
C THR A 434 -8.20 -16.56 7.28
N ASN A 435 -9.52 -16.66 7.39
CA ASN A 435 -10.46 -15.64 6.93
C ASN A 435 -10.84 -14.64 8.03
N ASN A 436 -10.30 -14.79 9.24
CA ASN A 436 -10.66 -13.98 10.40
C ASN A 436 -9.60 -12.95 10.80
N LEU A 437 -8.57 -12.75 9.97
CA LEU A 437 -7.43 -11.90 10.31
C LEU A 437 -7.82 -10.45 10.64
N PHE A 438 -8.79 -9.88 9.90
CA PHE A 438 -9.24 -8.50 10.11
C PHE A 438 -10.70 -8.38 10.57
N THR A 439 -11.42 -9.50 10.65
CA THR A 439 -12.89 -9.51 10.81
C THR A 439 -13.35 -8.66 11.98
N ASP A 440 -12.79 -8.87 13.17
CA ASP A 440 -13.22 -8.16 14.37
C ASP A 440 -12.81 -6.68 14.36
N TYR A 441 -11.64 -6.35 13.81
CA TYR A 441 -11.20 -4.97 13.61
C TYR A 441 -12.17 -4.21 12.69
N ILE A 442 -12.55 -4.83 11.57
CA ILE A 442 -13.49 -4.24 10.61
C ILE A 442 -14.88 -4.10 11.26
N LYS A 443 -15.38 -5.11 11.98
CA LYS A 443 -16.70 -5.09 12.62
C LYS A 443 -16.86 -3.90 13.57
N ILE A 444 -15.85 -3.61 14.40
CA ILE A 444 -15.92 -2.49 15.36
C ILE A 444 -16.03 -1.14 14.65
N HIS A 445 -15.13 -0.86 13.70
CA HIS A 445 -15.15 0.42 13.00
C HIS A 445 -16.28 0.53 11.99
N LEU A 446 -16.80 -0.60 11.47
CA LEU A 446 -17.99 -0.64 10.64
C LEU A 446 -19.22 -0.25 11.45
N ARG A 447 -19.37 -0.78 12.68
CA ARG A 447 -20.44 -0.36 13.60
C ARG A 447 -20.41 1.14 13.82
N ASP A 448 -19.26 1.69 14.21
CA ASP A 448 -19.14 3.12 14.51
C ASP A 448 -19.42 4.00 13.27
N LYS A 449 -18.99 3.56 12.08
CA LYS A 449 -19.31 4.22 10.81
C LYS A 449 -20.81 4.20 10.53
N GLN A 450 -21.47 3.07 10.77
CA GLN A 450 -22.87 2.89 10.43
C GLN A 450 -23.79 3.62 11.41
N GLU A 451 -23.53 3.51 12.72
CA GLU A 451 -24.23 4.28 13.76
C GLU A 451 -24.13 5.80 13.48
N ALA A 452 -22.94 6.28 13.09
CA ALA A 452 -22.74 7.68 12.73
C ALA A 452 -23.29 8.09 11.35
N SER A 453 -23.73 7.15 10.51
CA SER A 453 -24.38 7.47 9.23
C SER A 453 -25.86 7.80 9.42
N GLY A 454 -26.47 7.36 10.53
CA GLY A 454 -27.91 7.42 10.73
C GLY A 454 -28.64 6.28 10.03
N TYR A 455 -29.97 6.30 10.14
CA TYR A 455 -30.82 5.32 9.48
C TYR A 455 -30.92 5.59 7.96
N PRO A 456 -30.99 4.52 7.13
CA PRO A 456 -31.32 4.66 5.71
C PRO A 456 -32.67 5.36 5.47
N SER A 457 -32.85 5.90 4.27
CA SER A 457 -34.07 6.66 3.90
C SER A 457 -35.35 5.82 3.97
N TRP A 458 -35.26 4.50 3.82
CA TRP A 458 -36.40 3.59 3.89
C TRP A 458 -36.84 3.26 5.33
N CYS A 459 -36.03 3.56 6.34
CA CYS A 459 -36.33 3.35 7.76
C CYS A 459 -37.25 4.45 8.32
N THR A 460 -38.49 4.48 7.84
CA THR A 460 -39.46 5.55 8.16
C THR A 460 -40.13 5.43 9.52
N ASP A 461 -40.13 4.23 10.10
CA ASP A 461 -40.86 3.86 11.31
C ASP A 461 -40.01 2.90 12.17
N ASP A 462 -40.46 2.64 13.39
CA ASP A 462 -39.68 1.88 14.36
C ASP A 462 -39.58 0.39 14.02
N GLU A 463 -40.54 -0.18 13.29
CA GLU A 463 -40.48 -1.56 12.80
C GLU A 463 -39.37 -1.71 11.74
N LYS A 464 -39.31 -0.79 10.77
CA LYS A 464 -38.24 -0.79 9.76
C LYS A 464 -36.87 -0.49 10.37
N LYS A 465 -36.79 0.36 11.39
CA LYS A 465 -35.54 0.59 12.14
C LYS A 465 -35.07 -0.67 12.86
N LEU A 466 -35.99 -1.46 13.43
CA LEU A 466 -35.68 -2.75 14.04
C LEU A 466 -35.20 -3.75 12.97
N MET A 467 -35.94 -3.87 11.88
CA MET A 467 -35.57 -4.71 10.73
C MET A 467 -34.17 -4.36 10.21
N TYR A 468 -33.84 -3.06 10.12
CA TYR A 468 -32.51 -2.62 9.75
C TYR A 468 -31.40 -3.12 10.68
N VAL A 469 -31.61 -3.06 11.99
CA VAL A 469 -30.63 -3.54 12.98
C VAL A 469 -30.48 -5.06 12.91
N ASP A 470 -31.60 -5.79 12.77
CA ASP A 470 -31.61 -7.24 12.66
C ASP A 470 -30.94 -7.72 11.37
N ASP A 471 -31.25 -7.08 10.24
CA ASP A 471 -30.64 -7.38 8.95
C ASP A 471 -29.14 -7.09 8.96
N TYR A 472 -28.71 -6.01 9.63
CA TYR A 472 -27.29 -5.68 9.74
C TYR A 472 -26.54 -6.71 10.60
N LEU A 473 -27.16 -7.19 11.68
CA LEU A 473 -26.60 -8.29 12.47
C LEU A 473 -26.53 -9.58 11.65
N ALA A 474 -27.60 -9.94 10.94
CA ALA A 474 -27.68 -11.16 10.15
C ALA A 474 -26.67 -11.18 9.00
N LYS A 475 -26.52 -10.06 8.26
CA LYS A 475 -25.63 -9.96 7.10
C LYS A 475 -24.19 -9.65 7.47
N GLU A 476 -23.96 -8.70 8.37
CA GLU A 476 -22.62 -8.21 8.69
C GLU A 476 -22.03 -8.84 9.96
N GLY A 477 -22.83 -9.51 10.78
CA GLY A 477 -22.40 -9.99 12.10
C GLY A 477 -22.05 -8.83 13.03
N VAL A 478 -22.70 -7.67 12.86
CA VAL A 478 -22.48 -6.44 13.63
C VAL A 478 -23.79 -6.00 14.25
N LEU A 479 -23.85 -6.02 15.58
CA LEU A 479 -24.97 -5.47 16.32
C LEU A 479 -24.83 -3.94 16.42
N LEU A 480 -25.77 -3.22 15.80
CA LEU A 480 -25.87 -1.75 15.90
C LEU A 480 -26.61 -1.37 17.20
N ARG A 481 -26.14 -0.32 17.87
CA ARG A 481 -26.79 0.22 19.08
C ARG A 481 -27.78 1.31 18.69
N ARG A 482 -29.07 1.02 18.81
CA ARG A 482 -30.17 1.89 18.35
C ARG A 482 -30.06 3.31 18.88
N GLU A 483 -29.69 3.45 20.14
CA GLU A 483 -29.50 4.70 20.87
C GLU A 483 -28.31 5.53 20.36
N HIS A 484 -27.38 4.93 19.62
CA HIS A 484 -26.22 5.60 19.04
C HIS A 484 -26.39 5.89 17.54
N ILE A 485 -27.45 5.40 16.90
CA ILE A 485 -27.70 5.65 15.47
C ILE A 485 -28.21 7.08 15.29
N ALA A 486 -27.31 7.97 14.87
CA ALA A 486 -27.62 9.36 14.58
C ALA A 486 -26.64 9.92 13.54
N PRO A 487 -27.10 10.74 12.56
CA PRO A 487 -26.22 11.38 11.60
C PRO A 487 -25.13 12.21 12.28
N ASN A 488 -23.89 11.77 12.13
CA ASN A 488 -22.70 12.45 12.63
C ASN A 488 -21.58 12.35 11.59
N PRO A 489 -21.48 13.33 10.67
CA PRO A 489 -20.52 13.30 9.57
C PRO A 489 -19.06 13.14 10.02
N ALA A 490 -18.72 13.66 11.21
CA ALA A 490 -17.37 13.63 11.75
C ALA A 490 -16.99 12.26 12.30
N LYS A 491 -17.82 11.69 13.18
CA LYS A 491 -17.61 10.32 13.69
C LYS A 491 -17.57 9.33 12.54
N ARG A 492 -18.46 9.49 11.57
CA ARG A 492 -18.46 8.69 10.34
C ARG A 492 -17.15 8.82 9.56
N GLN A 493 -16.61 10.03 9.42
CA GLN A 493 -15.33 10.26 8.75
C GLN A 493 -14.17 9.60 9.50
N ILE A 494 -14.11 9.72 10.82
CA ILE A 494 -13.09 9.08 11.66
C ILE A 494 -13.15 7.56 11.50
N ALA A 495 -14.33 6.96 11.68
CA ALA A 495 -14.52 5.52 11.51
C ALA A 495 -14.14 5.02 10.11
N LYS A 496 -14.51 5.77 9.05
CA LYS A 496 -14.09 5.49 7.67
C LYS A 496 -12.56 5.52 7.53
N LEU A 497 -11.88 6.45 8.18
CA LEU A 497 -10.42 6.52 8.15
C LEU A 497 -9.78 5.31 8.86
N PHE A 498 -10.30 4.87 10.00
CA PHE A 498 -9.82 3.65 10.67
C PHE A 498 -9.94 2.41 9.77
N LEU A 499 -11.12 2.23 9.15
CA LEU A 499 -11.37 1.13 8.21
C LEU A 499 -10.35 1.09 7.04
N ASN A 500 -10.04 2.26 6.47
CA ASN A 500 -9.23 2.34 5.26
C ASN A 500 -7.72 2.44 5.52
N SER A 501 -7.29 2.92 6.70
CA SER A 501 -5.88 3.25 6.94
C SER A 501 -5.02 2.07 7.39
N LEU A 502 -5.62 1.03 7.98
CA LEU A 502 -4.86 -0.09 8.55
C LEU A 502 -4.05 -0.84 7.49
N TRP A 503 -4.71 -1.28 6.41
CA TRP A 503 -4.09 -2.20 5.46
C TRP A 503 -2.90 -1.56 4.73
N GLY A 504 -2.99 -0.26 4.40
CA GLY A 504 -1.93 0.47 3.72
C GLY A 504 -0.63 0.48 4.53
N LYS A 505 -0.71 0.41 5.86
CA LYS A 505 0.46 0.33 6.74
C LYS A 505 1.25 -0.97 6.55
N PHE A 506 0.59 -2.09 6.24
CA PHE A 506 1.28 -3.34 5.94
C PHE A 506 2.11 -3.27 4.65
N GLY A 507 1.67 -2.47 3.67
CA GLY A 507 2.37 -2.27 2.40
C GLY A 507 3.45 -1.19 2.41
N GLN A 508 3.59 -0.45 3.52
CA GLN A 508 4.51 0.68 3.63
C GLN A 508 5.94 0.28 3.26
N LYS A 509 6.65 1.14 2.51
CA LYS A 509 8.08 0.95 2.26
C LYS A 509 8.84 1.27 3.55
N SER A 510 9.77 0.39 3.94
CA SER A 510 10.61 0.60 5.12
C SER A 510 11.75 1.59 4.87
N ASN A 511 12.22 1.69 3.64
CA ASN A 511 13.30 2.57 3.23
C ASN A 511 12.75 3.76 2.44
N LEU A 512 12.44 4.84 3.16
CA LEU A 512 11.98 6.10 2.59
C LEU A 512 13.14 7.09 2.53
N PRO A 513 13.17 7.98 1.52
CA PRO A 513 14.08 9.11 1.53
C PRO A 513 13.95 9.88 2.85
N THR A 514 15.09 10.09 3.49
CA THR A 514 15.25 10.71 4.79
C THR A 514 16.12 11.94 4.62
N THR A 515 15.73 13.03 5.27
CA THR A 515 16.51 14.26 5.28
C THR A 515 17.30 14.33 6.58
N SER A 516 18.61 14.48 6.48
CA SER A 516 19.50 14.76 7.60
C SER A 516 20.11 16.14 7.43
N ILE A 517 20.11 16.91 8.51
CA ILE A 517 20.86 18.16 8.61
C ILE A 517 22.19 17.81 9.26
N VAL A 518 23.28 18.10 8.56
CA VAL A 518 24.64 17.68 8.92
C VAL A 518 25.50 18.93 9.07
N THR A 519 26.16 19.04 10.22
CA THR A 519 27.12 20.12 10.52
C THR A 519 28.56 19.60 10.67
N ASN A 520 28.75 18.29 10.69
CA ASN A 520 30.07 17.66 10.78
C ASN A 520 30.50 17.12 9.39
N PRO A 521 31.66 17.56 8.85
CA PRO A 521 32.22 17.03 7.61
C PRO A 521 32.33 15.50 7.56
N ASP A 522 32.65 14.83 8.67
CA ASP A 522 32.78 13.37 8.72
C ASP A 522 31.44 12.68 8.42
N ASP A 523 30.34 13.22 8.94
CA ASP A 523 29.01 12.67 8.69
C ASP A 523 28.57 12.94 7.24
N LEU A 524 28.99 14.07 6.66
CA LEU A 524 28.75 14.38 5.25
C LEU A 524 29.49 13.39 4.35
N PHE A 525 30.76 13.11 4.65
CA PHE A 525 31.57 12.12 3.91
C PHE A 525 31.02 10.71 4.05
N LYS A 526 30.46 10.33 5.21
CA LYS A 526 29.76 9.05 5.36
C LYS A 526 28.62 8.92 4.36
N TYR A 527 27.76 9.93 4.23
CA TYR A 527 26.67 9.88 3.25
C TYR A 527 27.17 9.89 1.81
N ALA A 528 28.18 10.70 1.49
CA ALA A 528 28.68 10.87 0.14
C ALA A 528 29.45 9.64 -0.41
N PHE A 529 30.21 8.96 0.45
CA PHE A 529 31.18 7.95 0.00
C PHE A 529 30.91 6.52 0.47
N LEU A 530 30.11 6.30 1.52
CA LEU A 530 29.79 4.93 1.92
C LEU A 530 28.70 4.35 1.02
N SER A 531 29.00 3.22 0.39
CA SER A 531 28.10 2.45 -0.47
C SER A 531 26.79 2.01 0.20
N GLN A 532 26.69 2.15 1.53
CA GLN A 532 25.47 1.85 2.29
C GLN A 532 24.36 2.89 2.13
N TYR A 533 24.66 4.07 1.59
CA TYR A 533 23.70 5.16 1.40
C TYR A 533 23.52 5.48 -0.09
N GLU A 534 22.28 5.68 -0.51
CA GLU A 534 21.91 6.25 -1.80
C GLU A 534 21.48 7.70 -1.56
N VAL A 535 22.35 8.65 -1.91
CA VAL A 535 22.07 10.09 -1.80
C VAL A 535 21.27 10.55 -3.01
N SER A 536 20.15 11.22 -2.74
CA SER A 536 19.23 11.76 -3.75
C SER A 536 19.49 13.24 -4.00
N SER A 537 19.79 14.02 -2.95
CA SER A 537 20.20 15.41 -3.06
C SER A 537 21.12 15.81 -1.91
N LEU A 538 21.93 16.83 -2.14
CA LEU A 538 22.82 17.44 -1.16
C LEU A 538 22.80 18.94 -1.39
N ASP A 539 22.29 19.68 -0.41
CA ASP A 539 22.04 21.11 -0.50
C ASP A 539 22.70 21.81 0.70
N PHE A 540 23.61 22.75 0.45
CA PHE A 540 24.21 23.55 1.53
C PHE A 540 23.25 24.67 1.93
N LEU A 541 22.85 24.71 3.20
CA LEU A 541 22.00 25.76 3.75
C LEU A 541 22.83 27.01 4.06
N ASP A 542 24.05 26.80 4.51
CA ASP A 542 25.10 27.79 4.76
C ASP A 542 26.48 27.09 4.70
N ASP A 543 27.55 27.83 5.03
CA ASP A 543 28.94 27.35 4.93
C ASP A 543 29.25 26.17 5.86
N ASP A 544 28.50 26.01 6.96
CA ASP A 544 28.75 25.00 7.99
C ASP A 544 27.66 23.90 8.04
N THR A 545 26.59 24.04 7.26
CA THR A 545 25.41 23.17 7.33
C THR A 545 24.99 22.65 5.98
N ALA A 546 24.99 21.32 5.83
CA ALA A 546 24.47 20.61 4.68
C ALA A 546 23.16 19.88 5.00
N MET A 547 22.19 19.98 4.11
CA MET A 547 20.98 19.15 4.09
C MET A 547 21.19 18.02 3.09
N VAL A 548 21.23 16.78 3.59
CA VAL A 548 21.42 15.58 2.77
C VAL A 548 20.13 14.80 2.72
N ASN A 549 19.62 14.56 1.52
CA ASN A 549 18.50 13.65 1.29
C ASN A 549 19.05 12.30 0.85
N TRP A 550 18.79 11.25 1.63
CA TRP A 550 19.37 9.94 1.42
C TRP A 550 18.39 8.84 1.80
N LYS A 551 18.66 7.62 1.32
CA LYS A 551 18.02 6.39 1.79
C LYS A 551 19.08 5.30 1.87
N TYR A 552 18.83 4.20 2.56
CA TYR A 552 19.79 3.09 2.57
C TYR A 552 19.88 2.46 1.17
N ALA A 553 21.06 1.98 0.79
CA ALA A 553 21.18 1.10 -0.35
C ALA A 553 20.28 -0.13 -0.16
N LYS A 554 19.77 -0.70 -1.27
CA LYS A 554 18.78 -1.79 -1.26
C LYS A 554 19.16 -2.96 -0.34
N GLU A 555 20.44 -3.29 -0.25
CA GLU A 555 20.97 -4.42 0.52
C GLU A 555 21.18 -4.08 2.01
N CYS A 556 21.35 -2.81 2.32
CA CYS A 556 21.62 -2.29 3.66
C CYS A 556 20.33 -1.96 4.45
N GLN A 557 19.18 -1.94 3.79
CA GLN A 557 17.91 -1.57 4.43
C GLN A 557 17.44 -2.66 5.41
N THR A 558 16.92 -2.23 6.56
CA THR A 558 16.21 -3.12 7.48
C THR A 558 14.70 -3.10 7.20
N LEU A 559 14.06 -4.26 7.35
CA LEU A 559 12.61 -4.36 7.22
C LEU A 559 11.94 -3.88 8.51
N SER A 560 10.86 -3.12 8.36
CA SER A 560 10.06 -2.67 9.50
C SER A 560 9.22 -3.83 10.06
N ARG A 561 9.32 -4.05 11.37
CA ARG A 561 8.50 -5.03 12.10
C ARG A 561 7.00 -4.70 12.11
N ASN A 562 6.63 -3.49 11.69
CA ASN A 562 5.25 -3.02 11.61
C ASN A 562 4.64 -3.17 10.20
N THR A 563 5.31 -3.91 9.30
CA THR A 563 4.86 -4.11 7.92
C THR A 563 4.74 -5.59 7.60
N ASN A 564 3.87 -5.94 6.65
CA ASN A 564 3.73 -7.30 6.16
C ASN A 564 3.33 -7.28 4.69
N ILE A 565 4.31 -7.51 3.82
CA ILE A 565 4.11 -7.40 2.39
C ILE A 565 3.12 -8.44 1.85
N PHE A 566 3.07 -9.64 2.43
CA PHE A 566 2.15 -10.69 1.99
C PHE A 566 0.71 -10.25 2.16
N ILE A 567 0.37 -9.71 3.34
CA ILE A 567 -0.96 -9.18 3.63
C ILE A 567 -1.34 -8.08 2.65
N ALA A 568 -0.43 -7.12 2.39
CA ALA A 568 -0.69 -6.03 1.44
C ALA A 568 -0.92 -6.55 0.01
N CYS A 569 -0.11 -7.52 -0.45
CA CYS A 569 -0.28 -8.15 -1.75
C CYS A 569 -1.65 -8.83 -1.86
N PHE A 570 -2.05 -9.62 -0.86
CA PHE A 570 -3.34 -10.31 -0.83
C PHE A 570 -4.53 -9.34 -0.76
N THR A 571 -4.48 -8.31 0.08
CA THR A 571 -5.55 -7.29 0.16
C THR A 571 -5.78 -6.61 -1.20
N THR A 572 -4.71 -6.18 -1.87
CA THR A 572 -4.85 -5.52 -3.18
C THR A 572 -5.24 -6.48 -4.29
N ALA A 573 -4.75 -7.72 -4.26
CA ALA A 573 -5.16 -8.79 -5.17
C ALA A 573 -6.66 -9.07 -5.07
N TYR A 574 -7.19 -9.29 -3.86
CA TYR A 574 -8.61 -9.53 -3.67
C TYR A 574 -9.46 -8.34 -4.10
N ALA A 575 -9.06 -7.10 -3.79
CA ALA A 575 -9.77 -5.91 -4.24
C ALA A 575 -9.85 -5.86 -5.78
N ARG A 576 -8.73 -6.15 -6.47
CA ARG A 576 -8.72 -6.23 -7.94
C ARG A 576 -9.62 -7.35 -8.47
N LEU A 577 -9.64 -8.52 -7.82
CA LEU A 577 -10.46 -9.66 -8.24
C LEU A 577 -11.96 -9.42 -8.04
N GLU A 578 -12.35 -8.80 -6.93
CA GLU A 578 -13.73 -8.38 -6.70
C GLU A 578 -14.17 -7.36 -7.75
N PHE A 579 -13.33 -6.36 -7.99
CA PHE A 579 -13.61 -5.38 -9.03
C PHE A 579 -13.65 -6.00 -10.43
N TYR A 580 -12.78 -6.97 -10.70
CA TYR A 580 -12.75 -7.72 -11.95
C TYR A 580 -14.06 -8.48 -12.20
N ASN A 581 -14.66 -9.09 -11.18
CA ASN A 581 -15.92 -9.83 -11.33
C ASN A 581 -17.05 -8.91 -11.83
N LEU A 582 -17.08 -7.65 -11.38
CA LEU A 582 -18.00 -6.63 -11.89
C LEU A 582 -17.69 -6.26 -13.35
N LEU A 583 -16.43 -5.94 -13.66
CA LEU A 583 -16.02 -5.55 -15.00
C LEU A 583 -16.24 -6.66 -16.03
N ALA A 584 -15.96 -7.92 -15.69
CA ALA A 584 -16.14 -9.08 -16.56
C ALA A 584 -17.60 -9.30 -16.98
N ARG A 585 -18.56 -8.85 -16.15
CA ARG A 585 -19.99 -8.87 -16.47
C ARG A 585 -20.42 -7.68 -17.32
N LEU A 586 -19.83 -6.50 -17.09
CA LEU A 586 -20.16 -5.27 -17.83
C LEU A 586 -19.56 -5.24 -19.24
N LYS A 587 -18.34 -5.73 -19.43
CA LYS A 587 -17.62 -5.74 -20.72
C LYS A 587 -17.67 -4.38 -21.44
N GLU A 588 -18.14 -4.33 -22.68
CA GLU A 588 -18.18 -3.14 -23.52
C GLU A 588 -19.08 -2.02 -22.94
N ARG A 589 -19.96 -2.35 -22.00
CA ARG A 589 -20.81 -1.36 -21.32
C ARG A 589 -20.03 -0.47 -20.36
N CYS A 590 -18.84 -0.89 -19.92
CA CYS A 590 -17.99 -0.08 -19.06
C CYS A 590 -17.35 1.07 -19.85
N LEU A 591 -17.62 2.31 -19.44
CA LEU A 591 -17.02 3.51 -20.03
C LEU A 591 -15.73 3.91 -19.33
N TYR A 592 -15.71 3.80 -18.00
CA TYR A 592 -14.59 4.22 -17.16
C TYR A 592 -14.60 3.45 -15.84
N HIS A 593 -13.42 3.18 -15.30
CA HIS A 593 -13.29 2.57 -13.97
C HIS A 593 -12.08 3.08 -13.19
N ASP A 594 -12.19 3.20 -11.87
CA ASP A 594 -11.13 3.65 -10.97
C ASP A 594 -11.22 2.95 -9.62
N THR A 595 -10.37 1.94 -9.42
CA THR A 595 -10.15 1.14 -8.20
C THR A 595 -11.36 0.40 -7.65
N ASP A 596 -12.38 1.13 -7.22
CA ASP A 596 -13.60 0.70 -6.55
C ASP A 596 -14.86 1.32 -7.18
N SER A 597 -14.72 2.06 -8.28
CA SER A 597 -15.80 2.81 -8.91
C SER A 597 -15.89 2.55 -10.41
N VAL A 598 -17.11 2.47 -10.96
CA VAL A 598 -17.37 2.19 -12.38
C VAL A 598 -18.45 3.10 -12.95
N ILE A 599 -18.20 3.60 -14.16
CA ILE A 599 -19.17 4.33 -14.98
C ILE A 599 -19.50 3.45 -16.18
N PHE A 600 -20.78 3.14 -16.39
CA PHE A 600 -21.21 2.22 -17.43
C PHE A 600 -22.56 2.61 -18.05
N VAL A 601 -22.79 2.17 -19.28
CA VAL A 601 -24.06 2.36 -19.99
C VAL A 601 -25.01 1.18 -19.78
N SER A 602 -26.31 1.46 -19.72
CA SER A 602 -27.38 0.47 -19.62
C SER A 602 -28.56 0.85 -20.51
N LYS A 603 -29.24 -0.17 -21.03
CA LYS A 603 -30.57 -0.07 -21.65
C LYS A 603 -31.61 -0.78 -20.79
N ASP A 604 -32.89 -0.58 -21.11
CA ASP A 604 -33.97 -1.33 -20.50
C ASP A 604 -33.82 -2.83 -20.79
N GLY A 605 -33.90 -3.66 -19.75
CA GLY A 605 -33.70 -5.12 -19.82
C GLY A 605 -32.25 -5.57 -19.61
N ASP A 606 -31.27 -4.66 -19.62
CA ASP A 606 -29.90 -5.02 -19.29
C ASP A 606 -29.74 -5.37 -17.81
N TRP A 607 -28.84 -6.32 -17.53
CA TRP A 607 -28.43 -6.57 -16.15
C TRP A 607 -27.67 -5.37 -15.59
N ASN A 608 -28.14 -4.83 -14.46
CA ASN A 608 -27.41 -3.83 -13.69
C ASN A 608 -26.88 -4.44 -12.39
N PRO A 609 -25.66 -4.04 -11.97
CA PRO A 609 -25.15 -4.44 -10.68
C PRO A 609 -26.14 -4.04 -9.57
N PRO A 610 -26.49 -4.97 -8.66
CA PRO A 610 -27.43 -4.65 -7.59
C PRO A 610 -26.81 -3.60 -6.66
N LEU A 611 -27.65 -2.65 -6.25
CA LEU A 611 -27.31 -1.66 -5.24
C LEU A 611 -27.69 -2.16 -3.85
N GLY A 612 -26.98 -1.69 -2.83
CA GLY A 612 -27.38 -1.94 -1.45
C GLY A 612 -26.55 -1.16 -0.41
N ASP A 613 -26.98 -1.30 0.84
CA ASP A 613 -26.50 -0.49 1.97
C ASP A 613 -25.37 -1.16 2.77
N TYR A 614 -24.95 -2.37 2.37
CA TYR A 614 -24.04 -3.22 3.15
C TYR A 614 -22.58 -3.13 2.66
N LEU A 615 -21.66 -3.67 3.46
CA LEU A 615 -20.23 -3.61 3.19
C LEU A 615 -19.89 -4.43 1.95
N GLY A 616 -19.21 -3.80 0.98
CA GLY A 616 -18.84 -4.43 -0.29
C GLY A 616 -19.95 -4.47 -1.34
N GLU A 617 -21.13 -3.94 -1.05
CA GLU A 617 -22.15 -3.71 -2.07
C GLU A 617 -21.90 -2.42 -2.84
N LEU A 618 -22.60 -2.23 -3.96
CA LEU A 618 -22.49 -1.05 -4.79
C LEU A 618 -23.52 0.00 -4.37
N THR A 619 -23.13 1.26 -4.45
CA THR A 619 -24.01 2.41 -4.23
C THR A 619 -23.93 3.36 -5.42
N SER A 620 -24.99 4.11 -5.67
CA SER A 620 -25.00 5.14 -6.71
C SER A 620 -24.30 6.40 -6.20
N GLU A 621 -23.32 6.89 -6.95
CA GLU A 621 -22.70 8.22 -6.75
C GLU A 621 -23.55 9.34 -7.34
N LEU A 622 -24.61 8.99 -8.09
CA LEU A 622 -25.56 9.93 -8.66
C LEU A 622 -26.73 10.19 -7.68
N PRO A 623 -27.28 11.42 -7.65
CA PRO A 623 -28.52 11.71 -6.94
C PRO A 623 -29.65 10.75 -7.34
N THR A 624 -30.58 10.51 -6.41
CA THR A 624 -31.76 9.66 -6.63
C THR A 624 -32.50 10.07 -7.90
N ASP A 625 -32.94 9.07 -8.68
CA ASP A 625 -33.68 9.23 -9.94
C ASP A 625 -32.96 10.05 -11.03
N THR A 626 -31.63 10.18 -10.94
CA THR A 626 -30.82 10.81 -11.99
C THR A 626 -29.91 9.81 -12.70
N TYR A 627 -29.53 10.15 -13.94
CA TYR A 627 -28.57 9.41 -14.73
C TYR A 627 -27.69 10.36 -15.52
N ILE A 628 -26.55 9.87 -16.00
CA ILE A 628 -25.67 10.63 -16.87
C ILE A 628 -26.16 10.53 -18.32
N THR A 629 -26.21 11.67 -19.01
CA THR A 629 -26.61 11.80 -20.43
C THR A 629 -25.42 11.93 -21.37
N GLU A 630 -24.30 12.44 -20.86
CA GLU A 630 -23.08 12.64 -21.64
C GLU A 630 -21.88 12.47 -20.73
N PHE A 631 -20.88 11.73 -21.20
CA PHE A 631 -19.64 11.41 -20.51
C PHE A 631 -18.45 11.72 -21.41
N VAL A 632 -17.41 12.33 -20.83
CA VAL A 632 -16.13 12.58 -21.48
C VAL A 632 -14.98 12.28 -20.52
N SER A 633 -13.90 11.68 -21.03
CA SER A 633 -12.67 11.44 -20.29
C SER A 633 -11.46 11.87 -21.10
N GLY A 634 -10.56 12.61 -20.46
CA GLY A 634 -9.23 12.91 -21.01
C GLY A 634 -8.19 11.83 -20.70
N GLY A 635 -8.60 10.76 -19.98
CA GLY A 635 -7.74 9.68 -19.52
C GLY A 635 -8.03 9.26 -18.08
N PRO A 636 -7.25 8.33 -17.54
CA PRO A 636 -7.33 7.92 -16.14
C PRO A 636 -7.37 9.14 -15.20
N LYS A 637 -8.28 9.11 -14.23
CA LYS A 637 -8.45 10.13 -13.17
C LYS A 637 -8.91 11.52 -13.62
N THR A 638 -9.22 11.70 -14.91
CA THR A 638 -9.66 12.97 -15.51
C THR A 638 -10.89 12.76 -16.38
N TYR A 639 -12.06 13.14 -15.87
CA TYR A 639 -13.33 12.97 -16.60
C TYR A 639 -14.40 13.98 -16.18
N GLY A 640 -15.40 14.17 -17.04
CA GLY A 640 -16.57 14.99 -16.79
C GLY A 640 -17.85 14.33 -17.30
N TYR A 641 -18.99 14.72 -16.74
CA TYR A 641 -20.28 14.18 -17.13
C TYR A 641 -21.41 15.19 -16.94
N LYS A 642 -22.49 15.03 -17.72
CA LYS A 642 -23.72 15.81 -17.63
C LYS A 642 -24.87 14.95 -17.14
N LEU A 643 -25.56 15.39 -16.09
CA LEU A 643 -26.75 14.71 -15.56
C LEU A 643 -28.00 15.00 -16.40
N SER A 644 -29.01 14.15 -16.27
CA SER A 644 -30.35 14.35 -16.85
C SER A 644 -31.00 15.67 -16.41
N THR A 645 -30.60 16.23 -15.27
CA THR A 645 -31.02 17.55 -14.78
C THR A 645 -30.35 18.72 -15.49
N GLY A 646 -29.40 18.47 -16.40
CA GLY A 646 -28.60 19.48 -17.08
C GLY A 646 -27.33 19.89 -16.33
N LYS A 647 -27.18 19.52 -15.05
CA LYS A 647 -25.99 19.81 -14.24
C LYS A 647 -24.76 19.09 -14.80
N THR A 648 -23.67 19.84 -14.99
CA THR A 648 -22.37 19.30 -15.40
C THR A 648 -21.44 19.14 -14.21
N CYS A 649 -20.69 18.05 -14.19
CA CYS A 649 -19.70 17.75 -13.16
C CYS A 649 -18.35 17.45 -13.80
N LEU A 650 -17.29 18.03 -13.24
CA LEU A 650 -15.91 17.75 -13.64
C LEU A 650 -15.18 17.10 -12.46
N LYS A 651 -14.44 16.03 -12.73
CA LYS A 651 -13.60 15.31 -11.76
C LYS A 651 -12.16 15.30 -12.28
N LEU A 652 -11.33 16.10 -11.63
CA LEU A 652 -9.88 16.12 -11.82
C LEU A 652 -9.25 15.56 -10.53
N LYS A 653 -8.72 14.33 -10.58
CA LYS A 653 -7.93 13.77 -9.47
C LYS A 653 -6.46 13.83 -9.89
N ALA A 654 -5.64 14.56 -9.14
CA ALA A 654 -4.20 14.65 -9.41
C ALA A 654 -3.57 13.24 -9.39
N SER A 655 -2.75 12.96 -10.40
CA SER A 655 -1.87 11.79 -10.42
C SER A 655 -0.79 12.02 -9.36
N HIS A 656 -0.88 11.33 -8.22
CA HIS A 656 0.26 11.22 -7.30
C HIS A 656 1.32 10.26 -7.85
#